data_AF-A0A7V8V3B2-F1
#
_entry.id   AF-A0A7V8V3B2-F1
#
_cell.length_a   1.000
_cell.length_b   1.000
_cell.length_c   1.000
_cell.angle_alpha   90.00
_cell.angle_beta   90.00
_cell.angle_gamma   90.00
#
_symmetry.space_group_name_H-M   'P 1'
#
loop_
_entity.id
_entity.type
_entity.pdbx_description
1 polymer ?
#
loop_
_entity_poly.entity_id
_entity_poly.type
_entity_poly.pdbx_seq_one_letter_code
_entity_poly.pdbx_strand_id
1 'polypeptide(L)'
;MNRYPMIFCLVLLLMASGVCTAAETSSSLDLPAKAIFSKGPNKWNGDVLEITRGRGAIIGWYIQAEKEEEVTVSIEYAAAQKLNQAYQLSFDGKDRFWNVEPTPDDTWAQAELGKFRVRAGLPILVLLVPPSGTTYPHPVKFRKLIVTGKTSGNLSLVTNLDEPTVPDASPGFGRKLNDRHPALDSIDLRSEDTPMRITGMAMRGPNELLWTTWEGDLFALELDSISQSKIPQFRRIAQGLSEPLGLTIFEGRIFVTEKNQATELIDEDGDGKFETYRCLSHDWPSSLDYHEYLFGAVIRDSKLYFSSSVGMARRGKDNYQAPLRGSLLEVDINTGNTEIVAAGLRTPDGIGLGPQDSLLITDNQGEWLPANKLIHVEQDAFYQFRSVPPWHPLDRPEADPPAVWLPQGEIASSPTQPITLPESWGPYAGQVLFGDATFGGLQRAVLEESDGVMQGAVFPFSQGFQHLFHRFVLTPQGELYAGGIARGKDWEFIERVSGLTQIRYNQQNVFEPLAARIRSNGLEIEFTQPLAEAVGWDPESYYVSQWGYQATQTYGGTKVRYRQSEVASATVSSDRRKVFLELPDLVEGEVVHVRLSELLSSESGQPLWTGDLWYTVNRIPKDKPGEVRKPSPDTLMAENPFFQFSPDNGGRVSYQNFCASCHSLDGSRRVGPTFQNLVGSKRKVRERETGKTREVLADSDYLKHSIQDPNALLVEGYPKNLMPPVSGVLTDKQINELIGYLNKLSDPEFARLEAARTPTVHHEWTMQDFPNVGHKASPEMVNPPAITRGRLAFIKAQCLQCHSVSGYGANLGPDLVESVKKFQGEKLLRHIIEPALEIHPKHQTSQFLLDSGKVVVGNIVKEDDETIYVATNLLEPQNLTTINRSEIEEQQVSRSSAMPAGLLNGLSKEEIVDLLQFLEAGPAPISVSDPPTTSK
;
A
#
# COMPACT_ATOMS: atom_id res chain seq x y z
N MET A 1 -33.59 -48.01 67.71
CA MET A 1 -34.53 -47.25 68.56
C MET A 1 -34.79 -45.91 67.91
N ASN A 2 -36.08 -45.62 67.73
CA ASN A 2 -36.77 -44.35 67.43
C ASN A 2 -36.29 -43.50 66.23
N ARG A 3 -37.07 -43.31 65.16
CA ARG A 3 -38.45 -42.82 64.97
C ARG A 3 -38.62 -41.28 65.04
N TYR A 4 -39.03 -40.74 63.88
CA TYR A 4 -39.94 -39.59 63.59
C TYR A 4 -39.37 -38.16 63.50
N PRO A 5 -40.03 -37.25 62.71
CA PRO A 5 -40.83 -37.38 61.46
C PRO A 5 -40.51 -36.27 60.39
N MET A 6 -40.64 -36.49 59.05
CA MET A 6 -41.81 -36.31 58.14
C MET A 6 -42.53 -34.92 58.28
N ILE A 7 -42.84 -34.09 57.26
CA ILE A 7 -43.42 -34.32 55.91
C ILE A 7 -43.48 -33.00 55.07
N PHE A 8 -43.29 -33.09 53.74
CA PHE A 8 -43.79 -32.28 52.57
C PHE A 8 -43.52 -30.74 52.53
N CYS A 9 -43.00 -30.09 51.47
CA CYS A 9 -43.44 -30.11 50.06
C CYS A 9 -42.57 -29.11 49.21
N LEU A 10 -42.42 -29.39 47.90
CA LEU A 10 -42.08 -28.48 46.78
C LEU A 10 -40.66 -27.85 46.67
N VAL A 11 -39.76 -28.48 45.90
CA VAL A 11 -39.43 -28.18 44.48
C VAL A 11 -38.18 -28.99 44.11
N LEU A 12 -38.37 -29.99 43.26
CA LEU A 12 -37.37 -30.95 42.80
C LEU A 12 -37.46 -30.96 41.27
N LEU A 13 -36.61 -30.18 40.59
CA LEU A 13 -36.33 -30.23 39.16
C LEU A 13 -35.06 -29.41 38.88
N LEU A 14 -34.15 -29.99 38.09
CA LEU A 14 -32.85 -29.47 37.62
C LEU A 14 -31.64 -29.69 38.54
N MET A 15 -31.26 -30.96 38.72
CA MET A 15 -29.84 -31.35 38.77
C MET A 15 -29.65 -32.64 37.96
N ALA A 16 -29.60 -32.45 36.64
CA ALA A 16 -29.09 -33.41 35.67
C ALA A 16 -28.51 -32.59 34.50
N SER A 17 -27.21 -32.29 34.57
CA SER A 17 -26.31 -32.02 33.44
C SER A 17 -25.04 -31.32 33.96
N GLY A 18 -23.89 -31.73 33.44
CA GLY A 18 -22.63 -31.02 33.67
C GLY A 18 -21.53 -31.83 34.36
N VAL A 19 -21.45 -33.15 34.14
CA VAL A 19 -20.14 -33.82 34.21
C VAL A 19 -19.32 -33.25 33.05
N CYS A 20 -18.36 -32.37 33.35
CA CYS A 20 -17.26 -32.08 32.44
C CYS A 20 -16.42 -33.36 32.33
N THR A 21 -16.71 -34.19 31.34
CA THR A 21 -15.71 -35.11 30.81
C THR A 21 -14.65 -34.27 30.11
N ALA A 22 -13.41 -34.33 30.59
CA ALA A 22 -12.25 -33.94 29.78
C ALA A 22 -12.39 -34.65 28.42
N ALA A 23 -12.32 -33.90 27.32
CA ALA A 23 -12.37 -34.48 25.99
C ALA A 23 -11.25 -35.53 25.89
N GLU A 24 -11.62 -36.78 25.61
CA GLU A 24 -10.68 -37.88 25.45
C GLU A 24 -9.68 -37.55 24.35
N THR A 25 -8.40 -37.68 24.67
CA THR A 25 -7.28 -37.52 23.76
C THR A 25 -7.38 -38.57 22.65
N SER A 26 -7.72 -38.14 21.44
CA SER A 26 -7.83 -38.99 20.25
C SER A 26 -6.68 -38.68 19.28
N SER A 27 -6.12 -39.70 18.63
CA SER A 27 -5.20 -39.57 17.49
C SER A 27 -5.91 -39.17 16.18
N SER A 28 -7.23 -38.94 16.25
CA SER A 28 -8.09 -38.63 15.12
C SER A 28 -8.90 -37.37 15.38
N LEU A 29 -8.88 -36.45 14.42
CA LEU A 29 -9.66 -35.22 14.39
C LEU A 29 -10.85 -35.40 13.42
N ASP A 30 -12.06 -35.39 13.98
CA ASP A 30 -13.30 -35.39 13.20
C ASP A 30 -13.66 -33.97 12.77
N LEU A 31 -13.82 -33.78 11.46
CA LEU A 31 -14.18 -32.52 10.82
C LEU A 31 -15.60 -32.62 10.26
N PRO A 32 -16.63 -32.38 11.08
CA PRO A 32 -18.02 -32.57 10.67
C PRO A 32 -18.44 -31.50 9.66
N ALA A 33 -19.41 -31.85 8.82
CA ALA A 33 -19.95 -30.97 7.81
C ALA A 33 -20.58 -29.68 8.39
N LYS A 34 -20.99 -29.69 9.66
CA LYS A 34 -21.48 -28.49 10.36
C LYS A 34 -20.41 -27.40 10.55
N ALA A 35 -19.13 -27.78 10.58
CA ALA A 35 -18.00 -26.90 10.88
C ALA A 35 -17.30 -26.32 9.64
N ILE A 36 -17.88 -26.52 8.45
CA ILE A 36 -17.32 -26.02 7.20
C ILE A 36 -17.38 -24.49 7.16
N PHE A 37 -16.26 -23.82 6.85
CA PHE A 37 -16.20 -22.35 6.77
C PHE A 37 -16.70 -21.77 5.42
N SER A 38 -16.71 -22.55 4.34
CA SER A 38 -17.18 -22.14 3.01
C SER A 38 -18.34 -23.03 2.55
N LYS A 39 -19.51 -22.45 2.26
CA LYS A 39 -20.71 -23.22 1.85
C LYS A 39 -21.17 -22.78 0.46
N GLY A 40 -21.34 -23.76 -0.43
CA GLY A 40 -21.94 -23.57 -1.74
C GLY A 40 -23.47 -23.69 -1.75
N PRO A 41 -24.11 -23.73 -2.93
CA PRO A 41 -25.57 -23.82 -3.10
C PRO A 41 -26.20 -25.19 -2.73
N ASN A 42 -25.60 -25.90 -1.77
CA ASN A 42 -25.90 -27.29 -1.38
C ASN A 42 -26.97 -27.36 -0.27
N LYS A 43 -27.63 -28.52 -0.11
CA LYS A 43 -28.66 -28.72 0.91
C LYS A 43 -28.06 -29.24 2.22
N TRP A 44 -28.51 -28.68 3.34
CA TRP A 44 -28.04 -29.02 4.67
C TRP A 44 -29.21 -29.38 5.59
N ASN A 45 -29.09 -30.48 6.33
CA ASN A 45 -30.15 -30.94 7.25
C ASN A 45 -29.76 -30.93 8.74
N GLY A 46 -28.58 -30.41 9.10
CA GLY A 46 -28.08 -30.35 10.48
C GLY A 46 -26.84 -31.20 10.74
N ASP A 47 -26.72 -32.35 10.05
CA ASP A 47 -25.56 -33.26 10.17
C ASP A 47 -25.01 -33.73 8.81
N VAL A 48 -25.83 -33.66 7.75
CA VAL A 48 -25.50 -34.15 6.41
C VAL A 48 -25.59 -33.01 5.39
N LEU A 49 -24.54 -32.90 4.58
CA LEU A 49 -24.45 -32.00 3.43
C LEU A 49 -24.70 -32.79 2.16
N GLU A 50 -25.76 -32.44 1.43
CA GLU A 50 -26.03 -33.00 0.10
C GLU A 50 -25.45 -32.07 -0.97
N ILE A 51 -24.44 -32.55 -1.69
CA ILE A 51 -23.77 -31.82 -2.75
C ILE A 51 -24.62 -31.94 -4.02
N THR A 52 -25.52 -30.98 -4.23
CA THR A 52 -26.45 -30.94 -5.35
C THR A 52 -25.85 -30.22 -6.56
N ARG A 53 -24.87 -29.35 -6.35
CA ARG A 53 -24.18 -28.63 -7.43
C ARG A 53 -22.74 -28.28 -7.03
N GLY A 54 -21.78 -28.57 -7.90
CA GLY A 54 -20.37 -28.31 -7.59
C GLY A 54 -19.89 -26.87 -7.81
N ARG A 55 -20.60 -26.06 -8.63
CA ARG A 55 -20.20 -24.66 -8.89
C ARG A 55 -20.18 -23.82 -7.61
N GLY A 56 -18.98 -23.38 -7.21
CA GLY A 56 -18.76 -22.53 -6.04
C GLY A 56 -18.92 -23.25 -4.70
N ALA A 57 -19.06 -24.58 -4.71
CA ALA A 57 -19.02 -25.37 -3.49
C ALA A 57 -17.55 -25.68 -3.19
N ILE A 58 -16.91 -24.85 -2.37
CA ILE A 58 -15.62 -25.19 -1.76
C ILE A 58 -15.92 -25.60 -0.33
N ILE A 59 -15.68 -26.86 0.02
CA ILE A 59 -15.86 -27.36 1.37
C ILE A 59 -14.50 -27.34 2.05
N GLY A 60 -14.36 -26.67 3.19
CA GLY A 60 -13.07 -26.55 3.84
C GLY A 60 -13.09 -26.46 5.36
N TRP A 61 -11.95 -26.81 5.94
CA TRP A 61 -11.60 -26.66 7.34
C TRP A 61 -10.19 -26.13 7.48
N TYR A 62 -9.95 -25.34 8.51
CA TYR A 62 -8.62 -25.02 8.96
C TYR A 62 -8.26 -25.94 10.11
N ILE A 63 -7.12 -26.60 10.03
CA ILE A 63 -6.58 -27.41 11.12
C ILE A 63 -5.23 -26.87 11.52
N GLN A 64 -4.84 -27.02 12.77
CA GLN A 64 -3.49 -26.72 13.22
C GLN A 64 -2.86 -27.99 13.76
N ALA A 65 -1.55 -28.12 13.56
CA ALA A 65 -0.77 -29.16 14.19
C ALA A 65 0.27 -28.54 15.12
N GLU A 66 0.47 -29.11 16.31
CA GLU A 66 1.55 -28.71 17.22
C GLU A 66 2.92 -29.19 16.73
N LYS A 67 2.93 -30.32 16.01
CA LYS A 67 4.12 -31.01 15.52
C LYS A 67 3.90 -31.50 14.10
N GLU A 68 5.01 -31.52 13.36
CA GLU A 68 5.05 -32.06 12.01
C GLU A 68 4.91 -33.59 12.02
N GLU A 69 3.94 -34.14 11.28
CA GLU A 69 3.78 -35.58 11.11
C GLU A 69 3.01 -35.95 9.84
N GLU A 70 3.01 -37.23 9.48
CA GLU A 70 2.14 -37.76 8.43
C GLU A 70 0.74 -38.05 9.01
N VAL A 71 -0.29 -37.60 8.31
CA VAL A 71 -1.69 -37.83 8.63
C VAL A 71 -2.41 -38.50 7.47
N THR A 72 -3.36 -39.37 7.77
CA THR A 72 -4.28 -39.96 6.80
C THR A 72 -5.57 -39.15 6.79
N VAL A 73 -6.02 -38.75 5.61
CA VAL A 73 -7.32 -38.10 5.41
C VAL A 73 -8.32 -39.10 4.84
N SER A 74 -9.45 -39.26 5.53
CA SER A 74 -10.58 -40.11 5.13
C SER A 74 -11.89 -39.31 5.11
N ILE A 75 -12.91 -39.84 4.43
CA ILE A 75 -14.23 -39.21 4.32
C ILE A 75 -15.35 -40.21 4.63
N GLU A 76 -16.39 -39.76 5.33
CA GLU A 76 -17.65 -40.48 5.48
C GLU A 76 -18.69 -39.93 4.49
N TYR A 77 -19.13 -40.77 3.56
CA TYR A 77 -19.99 -40.39 2.43
C TYR A 77 -21.05 -41.44 2.08
N ALA A 78 -22.08 -41.04 1.34
CA ALA A 78 -23.00 -41.92 0.62
C ALA A 78 -23.25 -41.37 -0.79
N ALA A 79 -23.29 -42.24 -1.79
CA ALA A 79 -23.49 -41.86 -3.18
C ALA A 79 -24.24 -42.98 -3.94
N ALA A 80 -25.41 -42.67 -4.49
CA ALA A 80 -26.19 -43.66 -5.23
C ALA A 80 -25.60 -44.04 -6.61
N GLN A 81 -24.77 -43.17 -7.20
CA GLN A 81 -24.21 -43.36 -8.53
C GLN A 81 -22.77 -42.86 -8.62
N LYS A 82 -22.03 -43.40 -9.60
CA LYS A 82 -20.67 -42.98 -9.91
C LYS A 82 -20.71 -41.63 -10.61
N LEU A 83 -19.77 -40.75 -10.24
CA LEU A 83 -19.63 -39.45 -10.88
C LEU A 83 -18.73 -39.52 -12.11
N ASN A 84 -18.99 -38.62 -13.05
CA ASN A 84 -18.22 -38.48 -14.29
C ASN A 84 -16.88 -37.75 -14.10
N GLN A 85 -16.64 -37.13 -12.94
CA GLN A 85 -15.40 -36.43 -12.61
C GLN A 85 -15.03 -36.62 -11.13
N ALA A 86 -13.73 -36.70 -10.87
CA ALA A 86 -13.17 -36.88 -9.53
C ALA A 86 -13.24 -35.59 -8.69
N TYR A 87 -13.41 -35.74 -7.38
CA TYR A 87 -13.30 -34.66 -6.41
C TYR A 87 -11.84 -34.31 -6.18
N GLN A 88 -11.52 -33.03 -6.01
CA GLN A 88 -10.20 -32.60 -5.56
C GLN A 88 -10.19 -32.55 -4.03
N LEU A 89 -9.26 -33.30 -3.42
CA LEU A 89 -8.81 -33.05 -2.06
C LEU A 89 -7.53 -32.22 -2.17
N SER A 90 -7.56 -30.99 -1.69
CA SER A 90 -6.39 -30.12 -1.64
C SER A 90 -5.99 -29.90 -0.17
N PHE A 91 -4.79 -30.31 0.18
CA PHE A 91 -4.26 -30.26 1.54
C PHE A 91 -2.98 -29.42 1.54
N ASP A 92 -3.08 -28.19 2.02
CA ASP A 92 -1.98 -27.22 2.01
C ASP A 92 -1.35 -27.02 0.61
N GLY A 93 -2.20 -26.97 -0.43
CA GLY A 93 -1.77 -26.87 -1.83
C GLY A 93 -1.35 -28.19 -2.49
N LYS A 94 -1.32 -29.31 -1.76
CA LYS A 94 -1.09 -30.64 -2.35
C LYS A 94 -2.40 -31.30 -2.75
N ASP A 95 -2.54 -31.60 -4.03
CA ASP A 95 -3.79 -32.13 -4.60
C ASP A 95 -3.80 -33.67 -4.69
N ARG A 96 -4.94 -34.27 -4.36
CA ARG A 96 -5.30 -35.66 -4.63
C ARG A 96 -6.68 -35.71 -5.27
N PHE A 97 -6.91 -36.69 -6.14
CA PHE A 97 -8.20 -36.86 -6.83
C PHE A 97 -8.90 -38.12 -6.37
N TRP A 98 -10.16 -37.96 -5.99
CA TRP A 98 -11.00 -39.04 -5.50
C TRP A 98 -12.14 -39.34 -6.48
N ASN A 99 -12.12 -40.53 -7.07
CA ASN A 99 -13.25 -41.07 -7.84
C ASN A 99 -14.30 -41.60 -6.86
N VAL A 100 -15.45 -40.93 -6.78
CA VAL A 100 -16.53 -41.30 -5.86
C VAL A 100 -17.18 -42.60 -6.33
N GLU A 101 -16.96 -43.69 -5.59
CA GLU A 101 -17.57 -44.98 -5.86
C GLU A 101 -18.98 -45.07 -5.25
N PRO A 102 -19.97 -45.67 -5.95
CA PRO A 102 -21.32 -45.83 -5.42
C PRO A 102 -21.35 -46.65 -4.12
N THR A 103 -22.23 -46.29 -3.21
CA THR A 103 -22.49 -47.03 -1.96
C THR A 103 -23.76 -47.87 -2.10
N PRO A 104 -23.77 -49.16 -1.68
CA PRO A 104 -24.96 -50.01 -1.71
C PRO A 104 -26.13 -49.36 -0.96
N ASP A 105 -27.31 -49.33 -1.58
CA ASP A 105 -28.56 -48.82 -0.99
C ASP A 105 -28.46 -47.42 -0.35
N ASP A 106 -27.56 -46.56 -0.85
CA ASP A 106 -27.31 -45.21 -0.30
C ASP A 106 -26.89 -45.22 1.19
N THR A 107 -26.24 -46.31 1.60
CA THR A 107 -25.69 -46.47 2.95
C THR A 107 -24.35 -45.73 3.12
N TRP A 108 -24.02 -45.38 4.36
CA TRP A 108 -22.78 -44.67 4.66
C TRP A 108 -21.56 -45.58 4.52
N ALA A 109 -20.56 -45.10 3.80
CA ALA A 109 -19.25 -45.73 3.65
C ALA A 109 -18.14 -44.77 4.06
N GLN A 110 -16.95 -45.32 4.29
CA GLN A 110 -15.73 -44.55 4.51
C GLN A 110 -14.72 -44.82 3.38
N ALA A 111 -14.10 -43.78 2.85
CA ALA A 111 -13.01 -43.88 1.88
C ALA A 111 -11.76 -43.13 2.37
N GLU A 112 -10.59 -43.73 2.18
CA GLU A 112 -9.30 -43.05 2.35
C GLU A 112 -9.04 -42.17 1.12
N LEU A 113 -8.83 -40.88 1.34
CA LEU A 113 -8.58 -39.91 0.26
C LEU A 113 -7.07 -39.68 0.02
N GLY A 114 -6.24 -39.95 1.03
CA GLY A 114 -4.79 -39.93 0.88
C GLY A 114 -4.05 -39.64 2.18
N LYS A 115 -2.72 -39.66 2.08
CA LYS A 115 -1.79 -39.31 3.17
C LYS A 115 -1.09 -38.00 2.87
N PHE A 116 -0.98 -37.16 3.88
CA PHE A 116 -0.43 -35.82 3.80
C PHE A 116 0.48 -35.54 4.99
N ARG A 117 1.32 -34.53 4.86
CA ARG A 117 2.22 -34.10 5.94
C ARG A 117 1.73 -32.78 6.49
N VAL A 118 1.43 -32.74 7.79
CA VAL A 118 1.08 -31.50 8.50
C VAL A 118 2.35 -30.81 8.97
N ARG A 119 2.35 -29.48 9.00
CA ARG A 119 3.43 -28.64 9.56
C ARG A 119 3.03 -28.12 10.94
N ALA A 120 4.02 -27.86 11.78
CA ALA A 120 3.78 -27.27 13.09
C ALA A 120 3.40 -25.78 12.97
N GLY A 121 2.50 -25.32 13.84
CA GLY A 121 2.32 -23.89 14.17
C GLY A 121 1.44 -23.07 13.23
N LEU A 122 1.30 -23.41 11.95
CA LEU A 122 0.45 -22.66 11.01
C LEU A 122 -0.90 -23.37 10.74
N PRO A 123 -2.01 -22.61 10.60
CA PRO A 123 -3.28 -23.16 10.14
C PRO A 123 -3.17 -23.72 8.72
N ILE A 124 -3.40 -25.01 8.59
CA ILE A 124 -3.41 -25.77 7.35
C ILE A 124 -4.82 -25.76 6.80
N LEU A 125 -4.94 -25.43 5.51
CA LEU A 125 -6.21 -25.50 4.82
C LEU A 125 -6.43 -26.87 4.16
N VAL A 126 -7.53 -27.52 4.52
CA VAL A 126 -8.00 -28.76 3.89
C VAL A 126 -9.26 -28.43 3.11
N LEU A 127 -9.22 -28.62 1.79
CA LEU A 127 -10.35 -28.40 0.89
C LEU A 127 -10.79 -29.70 0.23
N LEU A 128 -12.09 -29.94 0.24
CA LEU A 128 -12.75 -30.89 -0.62
C LEU A 128 -13.58 -30.12 -1.66
N VAL A 129 -13.15 -30.18 -2.91
CA VAL A 129 -13.74 -29.41 -4.02
C VAL A 129 -14.45 -30.37 -4.98
N PRO A 130 -15.80 -30.39 -5.01
CA PRO A 130 -16.55 -31.09 -6.05
C PRO A 130 -16.24 -30.53 -7.44
N PRO A 131 -16.38 -31.36 -8.49
CA PRO A 131 -16.33 -30.91 -9.88
C PRO A 131 -17.21 -29.69 -10.15
N SER A 132 -16.62 -28.63 -10.73
CA SER A 132 -17.30 -27.37 -10.98
C SER A 132 -18.40 -27.51 -12.04
N GLY A 133 -19.55 -26.83 -11.82
CA GLY A 133 -20.58 -26.66 -12.85
C GLY A 133 -21.51 -27.85 -13.11
N THR A 134 -21.24 -29.01 -12.51
CA THR A 134 -22.13 -30.18 -12.55
C THR A 134 -23.30 -30.02 -11.57
N THR A 135 -24.52 -30.26 -12.03
CA THR A 135 -25.69 -30.52 -11.17
C THR A 135 -25.83 -32.02 -11.00
N TYR A 136 -25.97 -32.49 -9.76
CA TYR A 136 -26.05 -33.92 -9.45
C TYR A 136 -27.51 -34.34 -9.25
N PRO A 137 -28.11 -35.13 -10.16
CA PRO A 137 -29.47 -35.65 -9.99
C PRO A 137 -29.58 -36.57 -8.77
N HIS A 138 -28.48 -37.27 -8.46
CA HIS A 138 -28.28 -38.08 -7.26
C HIS A 138 -27.11 -37.48 -6.47
N PRO A 139 -27.35 -36.58 -5.51
CA PRO A 139 -26.30 -35.84 -4.82
C PRO A 139 -25.43 -36.75 -3.96
N VAL A 140 -24.14 -36.43 -3.86
CA VAL A 140 -23.25 -37.06 -2.88
C VAL A 140 -23.59 -36.49 -1.51
N LYS A 141 -23.84 -37.39 -0.55
CA LYS A 141 -24.08 -37.05 0.86
C LYS A 141 -22.76 -37.12 1.62
N PHE A 142 -22.47 -36.07 2.38
CA PHE A 142 -21.26 -35.93 3.16
C PHE A 142 -21.59 -35.68 4.63
N ARG A 143 -20.91 -36.40 5.53
CA ARG A 143 -21.06 -36.23 6.99
C ARG A 143 -19.86 -35.56 7.63
N LYS A 144 -18.66 -36.12 7.40
CA LYS A 144 -17.43 -35.63 8.01
C LYS A 144 -16.20 -36.07 7.24
N LEU A 145 -15.15 -35.28 7.37
CA LEU A 145 -13.78 -35.62 6.99
C LEU A 145 -13.04 -36.03 8.28
N ILE A 146 -12.16 -37.01 8.20
CA ILE A 146 -11.46 -37.60 9.34
C ILE A 146 -9.97 -37.47 9.07
N VAL A 147 -9.24 -36.82 9.97
CA VAL A 147 -7.78 -36.68 9.89
C VAL A 147 -7.15 -37.47 11.01
N THR A 148 -6.42 -38.53 10.69
CA THR A 148 -5.80 -39.42 11.69
C THR A 148 -4.28 -39.26 11.65
N GLY A 149 -3.71 -38.78 12.76
CA GLY A 149 -2.27 -38.66 12.99
C GLY A 149 -1.73 -39.80 13.85
N LYS A 150 -0.41 -39.82 14.06
CA LYS A 150 0.24 -40.76 14.98
C LYS A 150 0.24 -40.23 16.41
N THR A 151 0.29 -38.90 16.54
CA THR A 151 0.44 -38.22 17.83
C THR A 151 -0.93 -37.79 18.35
N SER A 152 -1.36 -38.38 19.47
CA SER A 152 -2.62 -38.01 20.12
C SER A 152 -2.61 -36.54 20.55
N GLY A 153 -3.69 -35.80 20.25
CA GLY A 153 -3.83 -34.38 20.59
C GLY A 153 -3.05 -33.41 19.71
N ASN A 154 -2.30 -33.89 18.71
CA ASN A 154 -1.51 -33.02 17.83
C ASN A 154 -2.37 -32.13 16.93
N LEU A 155 -3.54 -32.61 16.51
CA LEU A 155 -4.41 -31.94 15.54
C LEU A 155 -5.57 -31.24 16.23
N SER A 156 -5.79 -29.98 15.90
CA SER A 156 -6.93 -29.19 16.36
C SER A 156 -7.65 -28.51 15.20
N LEU A 157 -8.97 -28.32 15.33
CA LEU A 157 -9.76 -27.53 14.39
C LEU A 157 -9.65 -26.05 14.74
N VAL A 158 -9.31 -25.23 13.76
CA VAL A 158 -9.29 -23.77 13.89
C VAL A 158 -10.63 -23.22 13.41
N THR A 159 -11.43 -22.69 14.33
CA THR A 159 -12.80 -22.23 14.03
C THR A 159 -12.87 -20.77 13.59
N ASN A 160 -11.91 -19.94 13.99
CA ASN A 160 -11.82 -18.53 13.61
C ASN A 160 -10.38 -18.25 13.14
N LEU A 161 -10.22 -17.91 11.87
CA LEU A 161 -9.01 -17.25 11.40
C LEU A 161 -9.31 -15.77 11.31
N ASP A 162 -8.61 -14.97 12.11
CA ASP A 162 -8.68 -13.53 12.01
C ASP A 162 -7.80 -13.11 10.84
N GLU A 163 -8.41 -12.48 9.82
CA GLU A 163 -7.62 -11.83 8.78
C GLU A 163 -6.87 -10.64 9.40
N PRO A 164 -5.63 -10.39 8.97
CA PRO A 164 -4.88 -9.21 9.40
C PRO A 164 -5.69 -7.94 9.18
N THR A 165 -5.72 -7.07 10.20
CA THR A 165 -6.31 -5.74 10.04
C THR A 165 -5.41 -4.92 9.14
N VAL A 166 -5.87 -4.62 7.94
CA VAL A 166 -5.11 -3.86 6.95
C VAL A 166 -5.15 -2.37 7.30
N PRO A 167 -4.03 -1.62 7.20
CA PRO A 167 -4.02 -0.18 7.38
C PRO A 167 -4.98 0.54 6.42
N ASP A 168 -5.38 1.75 6.80
CA ASP A 168 -6.15 2.65 5.92
C ASP A 168 -5.44 2.80 4.57
N ALA A 169 -6.23 2.81 3.50
CA ALA A 169 -5.72 2.73 2.15
C ALA A 169 -5.87 4.06 1.41
N SER A 170 -4.81 4.48 0.71
CA SER A 170 -4.75 5.65 -0.16
C SER A 170 -4.16 5.25 -1.54
N PRO A 171 -4.27 6.09 -2.59
CA PRO A 171 -3.70 5.79 -3.89
C PRO A 171 -2.19 5.52 -3.81
N GLY A 172 -1.74 4.34 -4.23
CA GLY A 172 -0.35 3.90 -4.10
C GLY A 172 0.00 3.24 -2.77
N PHE A 173 -0.94 3.20 -1.80
CA PHE A 173 -0.81 2.60 -0.47
C PHE A 173 -2.09 1.84 -0.09
N GLY A 174 -2.33 0.71 -0.72
CA GLY A 174 -3.48 -0.16 -0.57
C GLY A 174 -4.61 0.13 -1.53
N ARG A 175 -4.54 1.23 -2.29
CA ARG A 175 -5.41 1.49 -3.43
C ARG A 175 -4.57 1.68 -4.68
N LYS A 176 -5.19 1.38 -5.81
CA LYS A 176 -4.63 1.64 -7.12
C LYS A 176 -4.23 3.12 -7.27
N LEU A 177 -3.06 3.37 -7.88
CA LEU A 177 -2.65 4.70 -8.32
C LEU A 177 -3.74 5.32 -9.21
N ASN A 178 -3.89 6.64 -9.16
CA ASN A 178 -4.85 7.39 -9.97
C ASN A 178 -4.18 8.29 -11.02
N ASP A 179 -2.88 8.55 -10.88
CA ASP A 179 -2.13 9.47 -11.72
C ASP A 179 -1.00 8.77 -12.50
N ARG A 180 -0.50 9.46 -13.54
CA ARG A 180 0.65 9.02 -14.33
C ARG A 180 1.93 9.26 -13.54
N HIS A 181 2.85 8.30 -13.61
CA HIS A 181 4.16 8.40 -12.96
C HIS A 181 4.88 9.70 -13.41
N PRO A 182 5.41 10.52 -12.49
CA PRO A 182 5.98 11.82 -12.85
C PRO A 182 7.18 11.73 -13.82
N ALA A 183 7.90 10.60 -13.79
CA ALA A 183 9.00 10.35 -14.70
C ALA A 183 8.59 9.92 -16.13
N LEU A 184 7.29 9.94 -16.46
CA LEU A 184 6.76 9.52 -17.75
C LEU A 184 6.02 10.64 -18.46
N ASP A 185 6.49 10.96 -19.66
CA ASP A 185 5.73 11.71 -20.65
C ASP A 185 4.96 10.73 -21.54
N SER A 186 3.78 11.14 -22.02
CA SER A 186 2.99 10.33 -22.92
C SER A 186 2.27 11.15 -23.97
N ILE A 187 2.20 10.64 -25.19
CA ILE A 187 1.40 11.19 -26.30
C ILE A 187 0.39 10.12 -26.71
N ASP A 188 -0.90 10.47 -26.64
CA ASP A 188 -1.98 9.65 -27.19
C ASP A 188 -2.01 9.80 -28.71
N LEU A 189 -1.89 8.69 -29.43
CA LEU A 189 -1.88 8.60 -30.88
C LEU A 189 -3.15 7.93 -31.42
N ARG A 190 -4.22 7.82 -30.63
CA ARG A 190 -5.51 7.27 -31.07
C ARG A 190 -6.08 8.06 -32.24
N SER A 191 -6.60 7.36 -33.23
CA SER A 191 -7.38 7.91 -34.35
C SER A 191 -8.86 7.61 -34.16
N GLU A 192 -9.73 8.58 -34.43
CA GLU A 192 -11.19 8.37 -34.43
C GLU A 192 -11.65 7.61 -35.69
N ASP A 193 -10.89 7.69 -36.78
CA ASP A 193 -11.25 7.11 -38.08
C ASP A 193 -10.69 5.68 -38.27
N THR A 194 -9.85 5.21 -37.34
CA THR A 194 -9.17 3.91 -37.45
C THR A 194 -9.43 3.09 -36.18
N PRO A 195 -10.06 1.91 -36.28
CA PRO A 195 -10.16 1.00 -35.14
C PRO A 195 -8.77 0.58 -34.67
N MET A 196 -8.45 0.85 -33.41
CA MET A 196 -7.12 0.59 -32.83
C MET A 196 -7.19 -0.39 -31.65
N ARG A 197 -7.86 -1.52 -31.84
CA ARG A 197 -7.79 -2.65 -30.90
C ARG A 197 -6.50 -3.42 -31.15
N ILE A 198 -5.39 -2.93 -30.60
CA ILE A 198 -4.05 -3.39 -30.96
C ILE A 198 -3.73 -4.73 -30.29
N THR A 199 -3.27 -5.69 -31.10
CA THR A 199 -3.12 -7.09 -30.68
C THR A 199 -1.75 -7.70 -30.91
N GLY A 200 -0.92 -7.07 -31.76
CA GLY A 200 0.47 -7.43 -31.99
C GLY A 200 1.24 -6.18 -32.42
N MET A 201 2.51 -6.05 -32.05
CA MET A 201 3.35 -4.89 -32.38
C MET A 201 4.79 -5.32 -32.65
N ALA A 202 5.44 -4.69 -33.63
CA ALA A 202 6.85 -4.91 -33.92
C ALA A 202 7.47 -3.69 -34.61
N MET A 203 8.78 -3.50 -34.46
CA MET A 203 9.54 -2.48 -35.19
C MET A 203 10.14 -3.09 -36.46
N ARG A 204 9.88 -2.47 -37.62
CA ARG A 204 10.56 -2.77 -38.89
C ARG A 204 11.68 -1.75 -39.09
N GLY A 205 12.89 -2.12 -38.65
CA GLY A 205 14.01 -1.18 -38.59
C GLY A 205 13.81 -0.12 -37.50
N PRO A 206 14.59 0.98 -37.52
CA PRO A 206 14.59 1.94 -36.42
C PRO A 206 13.41 2.90 -36.41
N ASN A 207 12.68 3.06 -37.51
CA ASN A 207 11.74 4.18 -37.71
C ASN A 207 10.32 3.78 -38.14
N GLU A 208 10.03 2.50 -38.31
CA GLU A 208 8.70 2.06 -38.76
C GLU A 208 8.09 1.10 -37.73
N LEU A 209 6.96 1.51 -37.17
CA LEU A 209 6.17 0.71 -36.25
C LEU A 209 5.08 -0.03 -37.03
N LEU A 210 4.99 -1.34 -36.81
CA LEU A 210 3.91 -2.18 -37.32
C LEU A 210 3.02 -2.65 -36.18
N TRP A 211 1.72 -2.77 -36.43
CA TRP A 211 0.80 -3.40 -35.49
C TRP A 211 -0.38 -4.09 -36.16
N THR A 212 -0.84 -5.19 -35.57
CA THR A 212 -2.09 -5.86 -35.94
C THR A 212 -3.24 -5.37 -35.09
N THR A 213 -4.45 -5.42 -35.66
CA THR A 213 -5.69 -5.20 -34.93
C THR A 213 -6.46 -6.49 -34.72
N TRP A 214 -7.34 -6.51 -33.71
CA TRP A 214 -8.25 -7.63 -33.46
C TRP A 214 -9.06 -8.03 -34.70
N GLU A 215 -9.43 -7.05 -35.52
CA GLU A 215 -10.20 -7.21 -36.76
C GLU A 215 -9.44 -7.94 -37.88
N GLY A 216 -8.12 -8.07 -37.76
CA GLY A 216 -7.31 -8.77 -38.75
C GLY A 216 -6.57 -7.87 -39.74
N ASP A 217 -6.46 -6.57 -39.47
CA ASP A 217 -5.67 -5.64 -40.28
C ASP A 217 -4.24 -5.52 -39.72
N LEU A 218 -3.26 -5.28 -40.60
CA LEU A 218 -1.89 -4.90 -40.27
C LEU A 218 -1.62 -3.48 -40.77
N PHE A 219 -1.19 -2.61 -39.88
CA PHE A 219 -0.88 -1.21 -40.16
C PHE A 219 0.61 -0.92 -39.96
N ALA A 220 1.07 0.13 -40.64
CA ALA A 220 2.39 0.71 -40.52
C ALA A 220 2.32 2.20 -40.17
N LEU A 221 3.27 2.67 -39.35
CA LEU A 221 3.47 4.06 -38.95
C LEU A 221 4.96 4.40 -39.05
N GLU A 222 5.29 5.41 -39.85
CA GLU A 222 6.60 6.06 -39.84
C GLU A 222 6.69 6.97 -38.62
N LEU A 223 7.64 6.71 -37.72
CA LEU A 223 7.74 7.43 -36.45
C LEU A 223 8.11 8.91 -36.63
N ASP A 224 8.90 9.23 -37.66
CA ASP A 224 9.22 10.63 -38.04
C ASP A 224 7.99 11.45 -38.45
N SER A 225 6.86 10.81 -38.77
CA SER A 225 5.61 11.51 -39.09
C SER A 225 4.86 12.02 -37.86
N ILE A 226 5.25 11.58 -36.66
CA ILE A 226 4.58 11.95 -35.41
C ILE A 226 4.91 13.41 -35.08
N SER A 227 3.87 14.23 -34.98
CA SER A 227 3.97 15.61 -34.52
C SER A 227 2.96 15.85 -33.40
N GLN A 228 3.30 16.71 -32.43
CA GLN A 228 2.39 17.04 -31.32
C GLN A 228 1.05 17.66 -31.78
N SER A 229 1.00 18.19 -33.00
CA SER A 229 -0.15 18.92 -33.53
C SER A 229 -1.09 18.11 -34.42
N LYS A 230 -0.73 16.88 -34.82
CA LYS A 230 -1.52 16.10 -35.79
C LYS A 230 -1.36 14.60 -35.57
N ILE A 231 -2.50 13.90 -35.50
CA ILE A 231 -2.54 12.43 -35.52
C ILE A 231 -1.91 11.94 -36.85
N PRO A 232 -0.93 11.02 -36.80
CA PRO A 232 -0.28 10.54 -38.00
C PRO A 232 -1.25 9.72 -38.88
N GLN A 233 -0.97 9.65 -40.19
CA GLN A 233 -1.73 8.76 -41.08
C GLN A 233 -1.20 7.34 -40.97
N PHE A 234 -2.09 6.40 -40.69
CA PHE A 234 -1.77 4.97 -40.63
C PHE A 234 -1.96 4.34 -42.00
N ARG A 235 -0.95 3.58 -42.46
CA ARG A 235 -1.02 2.87 -43.73
C ARG A 235 -1.37 1.41 -43.47
N ARG A 236 -2.51 0.94 -43.96
CA ARG A 236 -2.82 -0.48 -43.95
C ARG A 236 -1.97 -1.20 -44.99
N ILE A 237 -1.23 -2.22 -44.57
CA ILE A 237 -0.29 -2.97 -45.40
C ILE A 237 -0.67 -4.44 -45.58
N ALA A 238 -1.55 -4.99 -44.73
CA ALA A 238 -2.16 -6.31 -44.91
C ALA A 238 -3.56 -6.35 -44.25
N GLN A 239 -4.39 -7.34 -44.61
CA GLN A 239 -5.74 -7.51 -44.04
C GLN A 239 -6.21 -8.98 -44.09
N GLY A 240 -7.25 -9.33 -43.34
CA GLY A 240 -7.85 -10.66 -43.39
C GLY A 240 -7.17 -11.71 -42.52
N LEU A 241 -6.33 -11.30 -41.58
CA LEU A 241 -5.79 -12.17 -40.53
C LEU A 241 -6.90 -12.60 -39.56
N SER A 242 -6.82 -13.82 -39.03
CA SER A 242 -7.81 -14.39 -38.13
C SER A 242 -7.40 -14.26 -36.66
N GLU A 243 -7.97 -13.26 -35.98
CA GLU A 243 -7.67 -12.94 -34.58
C GLU A 243 -6.15 -12.88 -34.32
N PRO A 244 -5.39 -12.05 -35.07
CA PRO A 244 -3.94 -12.00 -34.95
C PRO A 244 -3.58 -11.40 -33.60
N LEU A 245 -2.86 -12.15 -32.76
CA LEU A 245 -2.55 -11.76 -31.38
C LEU A 245 -1.05 -11.75 -31.08
N GLY A 246 -0.24 -11.88 -32.14
CA GLY A 246 1.20 -11.73 -32.14
C GLY A 246 1.73 -11.25 -33.47
N LEU A 247 2.78 -10.44 -33.40
CA LEU A 247 3.49 -9.89 -34.55
C LEU A 247 4.97 -9.81 -34.18
N THR A 248 5.84 -10.31 -35.04
CA THR A 248 7.29 -10.20 -34.87
C THR A 248 7.99 -10.16 -36.22
N ILE A 249 9.24 -9.70 -36.22
CA ILE A 249 10.06 -9.55 -37.43
C ILE A 249 11.42 -10.16 -37.14
N PHE A 250 11.91 -11.01 -38.05
CA PHE A 250 13.23 -11.60 -37.97
C PHE A 250 13.86 -11.66 -39.36
N GLU A 251 15.06 -11.10 -39.50
CA GLU A 251 15.79 -11.02 -40.78
C GLU A 251 14.96 -10.43 -41.93
N GLY A 252 14.11 -9.43 -41.62
CA GLY A 252 13.23 -8.78 -42.59
C GLY A 252 11.94 -9.53 -42.93
N ARG A 253 11.77 -10.77 -42.44
CA ARG A 253 10.54 -11.57 -42.59
C ARG A 253 9.54 -11.21 -41.50
N ILE A 254 8.26 -11.12 -41.85
CA ILE A 254 7.19 -10.75 -40.92
C ILE A 254 6.38 -12.00 -40.57
N PHE A 255 6.20 -12.23 -39.27
CA PHE A 255 5.47 -13.37 -38.74
C PHE A 255 4.32 -12.92 -37.86
N VAL A 256 3.17 -13.58 -38.03
CA VAL A 256 1.93 -13.33 -37.29
C VAL A 256 1.44 -14.64 -36.70
N THR A 257 1.03 -14.62 -35.44
CA THR A 257 0.32 -15.75 -34.82
C THR A 257 -1.18 -15.47 -34.84
N GLU A 258 -1.90 -16.39 -35.48
CA GLU A 258 -3.35 -16.40 -35.60
C GLU A 258 -3.89 -17.58 -34.80
N LYS A 259 -5.16 -17.56 -34.40
CA LYS A 259 -5.77 -18.59 -33.54
C LYS A 259 -5.44 -20.05 -33.88
N ASN A 260 -5.33 -20.36 -35.16
CA ASN A 260 -5.17 -21.70 -35.71
C ASN A 260 -3.88 -21.92 -36.50
N GLN A 261 -3.03 -20.89 -36.68
CA GLN A 261 -1.81 -21.01 -37.48
C GLN A 261 -0.76 -19.94 -37.14
N ALA A 262 0.50 -20.26 -37.41
CA ALA A 262 1.58 -19.28 -37.52
C ALA A 262 1.79 -18.97 -39.00
N THR A 263 1.82 -17.68 -39.33
CA THR A 263 1.80 -17.19 -40.71
C THR A 263 2.97 -16.28 -40.98
N GLU A 264 3.63 -16.49 -42.11
CA GLU A 264 4.57 -15.54 -42.68
C GLU A 264 3.90 -14.70 -43.76
N LEU A 265 4.09 -13.39 -43.67
CA LEU A 265 3.61 -12.43 -44.67
C LEU A 265 4.71 -12.14 -45.68
N ILE A 266 4.36 -12.24 -46.96
CA ILE A 266 5.27 -12.06 -48.08
C ILE A 266 4.73 -10.94 -48.99
N ASP A 267 5.60 -9.98 -49.28
CA ASP A 267 5.47 -8.92 -50.27
C ASP A 267 6.17 -9.41 -51.55
N GLU A 268 5.43 -9.90 -52.53
CA GLU A 268 5.99 -10.52 -53.73
C GLU A 268 6.43 -9.48 -54.77
N ASP A 269 5.76 -8.32 -54.82
CA ASP A 269 6.01 -7.27 -55.81
C ASP A 269 6.90 -6.11 -55.29
N GLY A 270 7.15 -6.08 -53.98
CA GLY A 270 8.00 -5.09 -53.32
C GLY A 270 7.33 -3.73 -53.13
N ASP A 271 6.00 -3.63 -53.22
CA ASP A 271 5.26 -2.38 -53.06
C ASP A 271 5.06 -1.96 -51.58
N GLY A 272 5.50 -2.81 -50.65
CA GLY A 272 5.39 -2.59 -49.21
C GLY A 272 4.04 -2.94 -48.62
N LYS A 273 3.17 -3.64 -49.38
CA LYS A 273 1.99 -4.37 -48.91
C LYS A 273 2.25 -5.87 -49.00
N PHE A 274 1.44 -6.64 -48.26
CA PHE A 274 1.62 -8.07 -48.13
C PHE A 274 0.36 -8.78 -48.62
N GLU A 275 0.49 -9.47 -49.75
CA GLU A 275 -0.60 -10.18 -50.43
C GLU A 275 -0.50 -11.71 -50.28
N THR A 276 0.67 -12.24 -49.92
CA THR A 276 0.89 -13.68 -49.77
C THR A 276 1.05 -14.08 -48.31
N TYR A 277 0.25 -15.06 -47.89
CA TYR A 277 0.12 -15.53 -46.51
C TYR A 277 0.54 -16.99 -46.47
N ARG A 278 1.76 -17.26 -46.04
CA ARG A 278 2.31 -18.62 -45.96
C ARG A 278 2.11 -19.17 -44.56
N CYS A 279 1.28 -20.20 -44.43
CA CYS A 279 1.17 -20.98 -43.20
C CYS A 279 2.51 -21.70 -42.95
N LEU A 280 3.16 -21.39 -41.83
CA LEU A 280 4.37 -22.07 -41.35
C LEU A 280 4.02 -23.36 -40.62
N SER A 281 3.03 -23.28 -39.74
CA SER A 281 2.54 -24.41 -38.96
C SER A 281 1.10 -24.17 -38.51
N HIS A 282 0.37 -25.27 -38.33
CA HIS A 282 -0.99 -25.32 -37.81
C HIS A 282 -1.19 -26.56 -36.89
N ASP A 283 -0.11 -27.03 -36.25
CA ASP A 283 -0.09 -28.32 -35.52
C ASP A 283 -0.94 -28.35 -34.25
N TRP A 284 -1.53 -27.21 -33.85
CA TRP A 284 -2.41 -27.06 -32.68
C TRP A 284 -3.86 -26.83 -33.13
N PRO A 285 -4.74 -27.84 -33.03
CA PRO A 285 -6.14 -27.66 -33.36
C PRO A 285 -6.82 -26.56 -32.52
N SER A 286 -7.72 -25.81 -33.15
CA SER A 286 -8.60 -24.84 -32.48
C SER A 286 -10.07 -25.21 -32.69
N SER A 287 -10.90 -24.96 -31.70
CA SER A 287 -12.34 -25.01 -31.79
C SER A 287 -12.94 -23.61 -32.07
N LEU A 288 -14.26 -23.53 -32.19
CA LEU A 288 -14.99 -22.26 -32.28
C LEU A 288 -15.16 -21.57 -30.91
N ASP A 289 -14.48 -22.06 -29.86
CA ASP A 289 -14.49 -21.42 -28.55
C ASP A 289 -13.87 -20.02 -28.65
N TYR A 290 -14.58 -19.02 -28.15
CA TYR A 290 -14.18 -17.62 -28.27
C TYR A 290 -12.91 -17.26 -27.47
N HIS A 291 -12.40 -18.17 -26.62
CA HIS A 291 -11.30 -17.87 -25.71
C HIS A 291 -10.00 -18.65 -26.02
N GLU A 292 -10.00 -19.45 -27.08
CA GLU A 292 -8.84 -20.20 -27.56
C GLU A 292 -7.88 -19.32 -28.39
N TYR A 293 -7.33 -18.28 -27.75
CA TYR A 293 -6.36 -17.36 -28.35
C TYR A 293 -4.97 -17.98 -28.51
N LEU A 294 -4.14 -17.39 -29.39
CA LEU A 294 -2.68 -17.57 -29.39
C LEU A 294 -2.02 -16.24 -29.09
N PHE A 295 -1.31 -16.11 -27.99
CA PHE A 295 -0.76 -14.84 -27.55
C PHE A 295 0.71 -14.66 -27.94
N GLY A 296 0.98 -13.43 -28.38
CA GLY A 296 2.26 -12.85 -28.76
C GLY A 296 2.92 -13.47 -29.97
N ALA A 297 4.10 -12.95 -30.27
CA ALA A 297 5.11 -13.66 -31.03
C ALA A 297 6.49 -13.16 -30.59
N VAL A 298 7.34 -14.07 -30.10
CA VAL A 298 8.76 -13.79 -29.79
C VAL A 298 9.60 -14.72 -30.65
N ILE A 299 10.69 -14.23 -31.25
CA ILE A 299 11.64 -15.09 -31.99
C ILE A 299 12.99 -15.11 -31.28
N ARG A 300 13.55 -16.32 -31.12
CA ARG A 300 14.92 -16.57 -30.67
C ARG A 300 15.49 -17.75 -31.45
N ASP A 301 16.71 -17.63 -31.96
CA ASP A 301 17.41 -18.72 -32.67
C ASP A 301 16.58 -19.38 -33.79
N SER A 302 15.91 -18.58 -34.63
CA SER A 302 15.00 -19.05 -35.68
C SER A 302 13.78 -19.84 -35.19
N LYS A 303 13.45 -19.78 -33.90
CA LYS A 303 12.26 -20.37 -33.30
C LYS A 303 11.27 -19.28 -32.90
N LEU A 304 10.04 -19.41 -33.37
CA LEU A 304 8.90 -18.56 -33.06
C LEU A 304 8.14 -19.13 -31.86
N TYR A 305 8.12 -18.38 -30.77
CA TYR A 305 7.45 -18.71 -29.50
C TYR A 305 6.12 -17.98 -29.36
N PHE A 306 5.10 -18.71 -28.92
CA PHE A 306 3.77 -18.18 -28.62
C PHE A 306 3.01 -19.09 -27.65
N SER A 307 2.09 -18.52 -26.90
CA SER A 307 1.35 -19.23 -25.86
C SER A 307 -0.11 -19.46 -26.29
N SER A 308 -0.62 -20.67 -26.09
CA SER A 308 -1.99 -21.05 -26.41
C SER A 308 -2.90 -20.92 -25.19
N SER A 309 -3.93 -20.07 -25.30
CA SER A 309 -4.98 -19.94 -24.31
C SER A 309 -5.97 -21.10 -24.37
N VAL A 310 -6.59 -21.41 -23.25
CA VAL A 310 -7.60 -22.46 -23.11
C VAL A 310 -9.00 -21.93 -23.43
N GLY A 311 -9.87 -22.81 -23.93
CA GLY A 311 -11.26 -22.51 -24.22
C GLY A 311 -12.11 -22.33 -22.95
N MET A 312 -13.05 -21.38 -23.01
CA MET A 312 -13.89 -20.98 -21.87
C MET A 312 -15.39 -21.17 -22.11
N ALA A 313 -15.85 -21.47 -23.32
CA ALA A 313 -17.27 -21.70 -23.63
C ALA A 313 -17.80 -23.01 -23.02
N ARG A 314 -16.93 -24.01 -22.80
CA ARG A 314 -17.26 -25.27 -22.10
C ARG A 314 -16.96 -25.26 -20.60
N ARG A 315 -16.60 -24.08 -20.06
CA ARG A 315 -16.28 -23.89 -18.65
C ARG A 315 -17.41 -24.39 -17.75
N GLY A 316 -17.08 -25.27 -16.80
CA GLY A 316 -18.03 -25.90 -15.87
C GLY A 316 -18.90 -27.02 -16.47
N LYS A 317 -18.52 -27.58 -17.62
CA LYS A 317 -19.06 -28.86 -18.11
C LYS A 317 -18.02 -29.96 -17.89
N ASP A 318 -17.44 -30.47 -18.98
CA ASP A 318 -16.31 -31.37 -18.98
C ASP A 318 -14.98 -30.61 -18.86
N ASN A 319 -14.91 -29.30 -19.15
CA ASN A 319 -13.63 -28.57 -19.26
C ASN A 319 -12.67 -29.21 -20.30
N TYR A 320 -13.24 -29.81 -21.35
CA TYR A 320 -12.49 -30.37 -22.46
C TYR A 320 -11.77 -29.25 -23.22
N GLN A 321 -10.50 -29.50 -23.57
CA GLN A 321 -9.66 -28.58 -24.32
C GLN A 321 -9.22 -29.22 -25.64
N ALA A 322 -9.08 -28.40 -26.69
CA ALA A 322 -8.42 -28.87 -27.91
C ALA A 322 -6.97 -29.28 -27.60
N PRO A 323 -6.37 -30.24 -28.33
CA PRO A 323 -4.99 -30.65 -28.11
C PRO A 323 -4.04 -29.44 -28.11
N LEU A 324 -3.04 -29.46 -27.22
CA LEU A 324 -2.00 -28.42 -27.08
C LEU A 324 -2.51 -27.03 -26.66
N ARG A 325 -3.72 -26.93 -26.11
CA ARG A 325 -4.20 -25.72 -25.43
C ARG A 325 -3.63 -25.63 -24.02
N GLY A 326 -3.28 -24.43 -23.57
CA GLY A 326 -2.62 -24.19 -22.29
C GLY A 326 -1.12 -24.47 -22.33
N SER A 327 -0.50 -24.24 -23.49
CA SER A 327 0.89 -24.58 -23.79
C SER A 327 1.67 -23.34 -24.21
N LEU A 328 2.96 -23.33 -23.93
CA LEU A 328 3.92 -22.54 -24.69
C LEU A 328 4.49 -23.44 -25.79
N LEU A 329 4.36 -23.00 -27.04
CA LEU A 329 4.82 -23.71 -28.21
C LEU A 329 5.97 -22.94 -28.86
N GLU A 330 6.86 -23.67 -29.53
CA GLU A 330 7.85 -23.11 -30.44
C GLU A 330 7.67 -23.71 -31.84
N VAL A 331 7.86 -22.89 -32.86
CA VAL A 331 7.85 -23.30 -34.27
C VAL A 331 9.15 -22.87 -34.93
N ASP A 332 9.87 -23.81 -35.54
CA ASP A 332 11.03 -23.47 -36.38
C ASP A 332 10.56 -22.73 -37.64
N ILE A 333 11.03 -21.50 -37.85
CA ILE A 333 10.54 -20.63 -38.94
C ILE A 333 11.00 -21.08 -40.34
N ASN A 334 11.89 -22.06 -40.44
CA ASN A 334 12.43 -22.58 -41.68
C ASN A 334 11.84 -23.95 -42.03
N THR A 335 11.56 -24.80 -41.04
CA THR A 335 11.01 -26.14 -41.26
C THR A 335 9.52 -26.25 -40.97
N GLY A 336 8.95 -25.36 -40.16
CA GLY A 336 7.57 -25.43 -39.67
C GLY A 336 7.36 -26.44 -38.53
N ASN A 337 8.44 -27.07 -38.03
CA ASN A 337 8.32 -28.05 -36.95
C ASN A 337 7.88 -27.39 -35.64
N THR A 338 6.87 -27.97 -34.99
CA THR A 338 6.33 -27.48 -33.72
C THR A 338 6.78 -28.35 -32.54
N GLU A 339 7.26 -27.72 -31.47
CA GLU A 339 7.60 -28.38 -30.20
C GLU A 339 6.90 -27.73 -29.01
N ILE A 340 6.70 -28.50 -27.94
CA ILE A 340 6.15 -28.02 -26.68
C ILE A 340 7.31 -27.58 -25.79
N VAL A 341 7.27 -26.34 -25.33
CA VAL A 341 8.27 -25.80 -24.39
C VAL A 341 7.80 -25.96 -22.96
N ALA A 342 6.56 -25.57 -22.66
CA ALA A 342 5.98 -25.63 -21.33
C ALA A 342 4.46 -25.74 -21.39
N ALA A 343 3.83 -26.00 -20.25
CA ALA A 343 2.40 -26.23 -20.17
C ALA A 343 1.77 -25.70 -18.88
N GLY A 344 0.47 -25.95 -18.71
CA GLY A 344 -0.27 -25.53 -17.53
C GLY A 344 -0.54 -24.03 -17.51
N LEU A 345 -0.60 -23.41 -18.69
CA LEU A 345 -1.05 -22.03 -18.87
C LEU A 345 -2.58 -21.99 -19.03
N ARG A 346 -3.20 -20.88 -18.64
CA ARG A 346 -4.66 -20.70 -18.78
C ARG A 346 -5.01 -19.65 -19.83
N THR A 347 -4.70 -18.39 -19.54
CA THR A 347 -4.91 -17.26 -20.44
C THR A 347 -3.63 -16.41 -20.42
N PRO A 348 -2.57 -16.91 -21.07
CA PRO A 348 -1.24 -16.30 -21.03
C PRO A 348 -1.12 -15.10 -21.97
N ASP A 349 -1.87 -14.02 -21.71
CA ASP A 349 -1.99 -12.85 -22.61
C ASP A 349 -0.66 -12.13 -22.89
N GLY A 350 0.31 -12.21 -21.98
CA GLY A 350 1.63 -11.65 -22.21
C GLY A 350 2.68 -12.71 -22.48
N ILE A 351 3.46 -12.53 -23.54
CA ILE A 351 4.75 -13.18 -23.77
C ILE A 351 5.76 -12.15 -24.27
N GLY A 352 6.98 -12.18 -23.74
CA GLY A 352 8.03 -11.24 -24.10
C GLY A 352 9.41 -11.69 -23.64
N LEU A 353 10.43 -10.92 -24.01
CA LEU A 353 11.80 -11.15 -23.57
C LEU A 353 12.08 -10.43 -22.24
N GLY A 354 12.53 -11.22 -21.28
CA GLY A 354 13.02 -10.80 -19.98
C GLY A 354 14.52 -10.46 -19.98
N PRO A 355 15.06 -10.15 -18.80
CA PRO A 355 16.51 -10.04 -18.59
C PRO A 355 17.24 -11.29 -19.10
N GLN A 356 18.45 -11.08 -19.64
CA GLN A 356 19.29 -12.14 -20.22
C GLN A 356 18.59 -12.96 -21.33
N ASP A 357 17.70 -12.33 -22.11
CA ASP A 357 16.93 -12.96 -23.19
C ASP A 357 16.11 -14.19 -22.72
N SER A 358 15.71 -14.20 -21.45
CA SER A 358 14.78 -15.18 -20.90
C SER A 358 13.38 -14.99 -21.50
N LEU A 359 12.61 -16.07 -21.60
CA LEU A 359 11.21 -15.99 -22.01
C LEU A 359 10.35 -15.74 -20.77
N LEU A 360 9.57 -14.66 -20.80
CA LEU A 360 8.64 -14.31 -19.75
C LEU A 360 7.20 -14.42 -20.24
N ILE A 361 6.32 -14.92 -19.38
CA ILE A 361 4.88 -15.00 -19.63
C ILE A 361 4.10 -14.38 -18.49
N THR A 362 3.09 -13.56 -18.79
CA THR A 362 2.06 -13.21 -17.81
C THR A 362 0.82 -14.06 -18.05
N ASP A 363 0.30 -14.69 -17.00
CA ASP A 363 -0.88 -15.56 -17.07
C ASP A 363 -1.98 -15.07 -16.14
N ASN A 364 -3.23 -15.15 -16.62
CA ASN A 364 -4.38 -14.68 -15.84
C ASN A 364 -4.88 -15.76 -14.88
N GLN A 365 -5.34 -15.32 -13.72
CA GLN A 365 -6.03 -16.13 -12.72
C GLN A 365 -7.22 -16.96 -13.28
N GLY A 366 -7.73 -17.88 -12.48
CA GLY A 366 -9.01 -18.54 -12.73
C GLY A 366 -9.03 -19.97 -12.24
N GLU A 367 -9.69 -20.87 -12.97
CA GLU A 367 -9.64 -22.30 -12.64
C GLU A 367 -8.19 -22.75 -12.50
N TRP A 368 -7.86 -23.39 -11.40
CA TRP A 368 -6.51 -23.85 -11.03
C TRP A 368 -5.46 -22.77 -10.80
N LEU A 369 -5.72 -21.52 -11.20
CA LEU A 369 -4.78 -20.41 -11.06
C LEU A 369 -5.30 -19.43 -10.01
N PRO A 370 -4.81 -19.50 -8.76
CA PRO A 370 -5.38 -18.73 -7.64
C PRO A 370 -5.22 -17.22 -7.78
N ALA A 371 -4.14 -16.78 -8.43
CA ALA A 371 -3.84 -15.40 -8.77
C ALA A 371 -3.16 -15.33 -10.15
N ASN A 372 -2.98 -14.12 -10.68
CA ASN A 372 -2.19 -13.93 -11.90
C ASN A 372 -0.71 -14.20 -11.61
N LYS A 373 0.08 -14.41 -12.66
CA LYS A 373 1.49 -14.79 -12.53
C LYS A 373 2.35 -14.07 -13.55
N LEU A 374 3.59 -13.77 -13.19
CA LEU A 374 4.71 -13.57 -14.09
C LEU A 374 5.62 -14.80 -13.99
N ILE A 375 5.80 -15.48 -15.11
CA ILE A 375 6.48 -16.75 -15.25
C ILE A 375 7.82 -16.51 -15.93
N HIS A 376 8.90 -17.00 -15.32
CA HIS A 376 10.15 -17.25 -16.02
C HIS A 376 10.09 -18.65 -16.61
N VAL A 377 10.12 -18.76 -17.94
CA VAL A 377 9.85 -20.02 -18.62
C VAL A 377 11.04 -20.97 -18.55
N GLU A 378 10.79 -22.17 -18.04
CA GLU A 378 11.69 -23.32 -18.14
C GLU A 378 11.11 -24.41 -19.08
N GLN A 379 12.02 -25.15 -19.73
CA GLN A 379 11.67 -26.29 -20.59
C GLN A 379 11.00 -27.39 -19.76
N ASP A 380 9.94 -27.99 -20.31
CA ASP A 380 9.13 -29.05 -19.71
C ASP A 380 8.42 -28.66 -18.39
N ALA A 381 8.34 -27.37 -18.08
CA ALA A 381 7.65 -26.84 -16.90
C ALA A 381 6.12 -26.95 -17.01
N PHE A 382 5.44 -27.06 -15.86
CA PHE A 382 4.00 -27.13 -15.73
C PHE A 382 3.46 -26.11 -14.73
N TYR A 383 2.80 -25.05 -15.22
CA TYR A 383 2.39 -23.87 -14.43
C TYR A 383 0.98 -23.93 -13.82
N GLN A 384 0.52 -25.13 -13.46
CA GLN A 384 -0.67 -25.45 -12.63
C GLN A 384 -2.02 -25.60 -13.36
N PHE A 385 -2.30 -24.94 -14.48
CA PHE A 385 -3.62 -25.10 -15.12
C PHE A 385 -3.86 -26.55 -15.57
N ARG A 386 -5.05 -27.10 -15.26
CA ARG A 386 -5.44 -28.47 -15.61
C ARG A 386 -6.79 -28.50 -16.35
N SER A 387 -6.86 -29.34 -17.37
CA SER A 387 -8.09 -29.71 -18.08
C SER A 387 -8.41 -31.19 -17.93
N VAL A 388 -9.60 -31.64 -18.33
CA VAL A 388 -9.89 -33.08 -18.37
C VAL A 388 -9.21 -33.77 -19.56
N PRO A 389 -9.16 -35.12 -19.60
CA PRO A 389 -8.61 -35.87 -20.71
C PRO A 389 -9.06 -35.44 -22.13
N PRO A 390 -8.15 -35.44 -23.12
CA PRO A 390 -6.74 -35.81 -22.96
C PRO A 390 -5.99 -34.77 -22.12
N TRP A 391 -5.28 -35.26 -21.10
CA TRP A 391 -4.41 -34.41 -20.29
C TRP A 391 -3.35 -33.83 -21.20
N HIS A 392 -2.90 -32.62 -20.88
CA HIS A 392 -1.73 -32.08 -21.55
C HIS A 392 -0.54 -33.05 -21.34
N PRO A 393 0.33 -33.31 -22.35
CA PRO A 393 1.44 -34.26 -22.21
C PRO A 393 2.39 -34.00 -21.03
N LEU A 394 2.52 -32.73 -20.64
CA LEU A 394 3.33 -32.27 -19.51
C LEU A 394 2.57 -32.14 -18.18
N ASP A 395 1.28 -32.51 -18.13
CA ASP A 395 0.49 -32.43 -16.88
C ASP A 395 1.07 -33.36 -15.81
N ARG A 396 1.33 -32.80 -14.62
CA ARG A 396 1.83 -33.52 -13.44
C ARG A 396 1.24 -32.98 -12.14
N PRO A 397 1.15 -33.76 -11.04
CA PRO A 397 0.54 -33.33 -9.79
C PRO A 397 1.20 -32.10 -9.12
N GLU A 398 2.52 -31.96 -9.23
CA GLU A 398 3.28 -30.84 -8.67
C GLU A 398 3.55 -29.83 -9.78
N ALA A 399 3.15 -28.57 -9.56
CA ALA A 399 3.38 -27.48 -10.49
C ALA A 399 4.66 -26.72 -10.15
N ASP A 400 5.26 -26.13 -11.18
CA ASP A 400 6.39 -25.22 -11.04
C ASP A 400 5.87 -23.83 -10.60
N PRO A 401 6.56 -23.18 -9.65
CA PRO A 401 6.14 -21.88 -9.17
C PRO A 401 6.38 -20.79 -10.25
N PRO A 402 5.57 -19.73 -10.27
CA PRO A 402 5.92 -18.55 -11.06
C PRO A 402 7.11 -17.82 -10.43
N ALA A 403 7.79 -16.97 -11.22
CA ALA A 403 8.80 -16.08 -10.67
C ALA A 403 8.16 -15.02 -9.75
N VAL A 404 7.02 -14.46 -10.16
CA VAL A 404 6.29 -13.48 -9.35
C VAL A 404 4.78 -13.76 -9.39
N TRP A 405 4.15 -13.88 -8.24
CA TRP A 405 2.69 -13.81 -8.14
C TRP A 405 2.22 -12.37 -8.32
N LEU A 406 1.14 -12.20 -9.07
CA LEU A 406 0.51 -10.92 -9.37
C LEU A 406 -0.91 -10.92 -8.77
N PRO A 407 -1.08 -10.55 -7.48
CA PRO A 407 -2.36 -10.61 -6.78
C PRO A 407 -3.52 -9.93 -7.52
N GLN A 408 -4.59 -10.69 -7.72
CA GLN A 408 -5.78 -10.28 -8.46
C GLN A 408 -6.48 -9.09 -7.78
N GLY A 409 -6.71 -8.01 -8.51
CA GLY A 409 -7.42 -6.82 -8.03
C GLY A 409 -6.62 -5.92 -7.09
N GLU A 410 -5.42 -6.35 -6.69
CA GLU A 410 -4.49 -5.58 -5.86
C GLU A 410 -3.42 -4.90 -6.74
N ILE A 411 -2.83 -5.65 -7.67
CA ILE A 411 -1.79 -5.13 -8.59
C ILE A 411 -2.04 -5.46 -10.06
N ALA A 412 -2.78 -6.53 -10.35
CA ALA A 412 -3.11 -6.96 -11.70
C ALA A 412 -4.48 -7.64 -11.75
N SER A 413 -5.09 -7.71 -12.92
CA SER A 413 -6.35 -8.43 -13.17
C SER A 413 -6.40 -9.15 -14.52
N SER A 414 -5.66 -8.65 -15.50
CA SER A 414 -5.45 -9.23 -16.81
C SER A 414 -4.07 -8.79 -17.33
N PRO A 415 -2.96 -9.17 -16.67
CA PRO A 415 -1.63 -8.69 -17.02
C PRO A 415 -1.22 -9.10 -18.44
N THR A 416 -0.62 -8.18 -19.18
CA THR A 416 -0.31 -8.31 -20.60
C THR A 416 1.20 -8.35 -20.84
N GLN A 417 1.63 -8.18 -22.10
CA GLN A 417 3.02 -8.41 -22.54
C GLN A 417 4.07 -7.85 -21.56
N PRO A 418 4.95 -8.70 -21.00
CA PRO A 418 6.12 -8.23 -20.26
C PRO A 418 7.20 -7.74 -21.24
N ILE A 419 7.91 -6.68 -20.86
CA ILE A 419 9.04 -6.14 -21.62
C ILE A 419 10.14 -5.67 -20.68
N THR A 420 11.40 -5.94 -21.02
CA THR A 420 12.55 -5.48 -20.23
C THR A 420 12.90 -4.04 -20.58
N LEU A 421 13.06 -3.20 -19.57
CA LEU A 421 13.40 -1.79 -19.74
C LEU A 421 14.88 -1.61 -20.12
N PRO A 422 15.19 -0.79 -21.14
CA PRO A 422 16.55 -0.59 -21.62
C PRO A 422 17.34 0.38 -20.71
N GLU A 423 18.64 0.49 -20.94
CA GLU A 423 19.53 1.40 -20.19
C GLU A 423 19.06 2.86 -20.18
N SER A 424 18.38 3.30 -21.23
CA SER A 424 17.85 4.67 -21.33
C SER A 424 16.73 4.99 -20.33
N TRP A 425 16.19 3.99 -19.64
CA TRP A 425 15.20 4.16 -18.57
C TRP A 425 15.83 4.38 -17.18
N GLY A 426 17.13 4.67 -17.13
CA GLY A 426 17.83 5.12 -15.94
C GLY A 426 17.78 4.06 -14.82
N PRO A 427 17.29 4.40 -13.61
CA PRO A 427 17.31 3.48 -12.48
C PRO A 427 16.46 2.22 -12.71
N TYR A 428 15.47 2.26 -13.61
CA TYR A 428 14.59 1.14 -13.89
C TYR A 428 15.15 0.17 -14.96
N ALA A 429 16.32 0.45 -15.51
CA ALA A 429 16.96 -0.40 -16.51
C ALA A 429 17.11 -1.86 -16.02
N GLY A 430 16.85 -2.81 -16.92
CA GLY A 430 16.90 -4.25 -16.64
C GLY A 430 15.70 -4.79 -15.85
N GLN A 431 14.75 -3.94 -15.47
CA GLN A 431 13.51 -4.37 -14.82
C GLN A 431 12.43 -4.69 -15.85
N VAL A 432 11.43 -5.47 -15.44
CA VAL A 432 10.32 -5.87 -16.31
C VAL A 432 9.17 -4.91 -16.13
N LEU A 433 8.70 -4.32 -17.22
CA LEU A 433 7.46 -3.54 -17.27
C LEU A 433 6.37 -4.39 -17.92
N PHE A 434 5.14 -4.30 -17.43
CA PHE A 434 3.97 -4.88 -18.10
C PHE A 434 2.74 -3.99 -17.91
N GLY A 435 1.74 -4.18 -18.76
CA GLY A 435 0.45 -3.52 -18.67
C GLY A 435 -0.65 -4.46 -18.21
N ASP A 436 -1.88 -3.96 -18.22
CA ASP A 436 -3.04 -4.77 -17.87
C ASP A 436 -4.28 -4.36 -18.67
N ALA A 437 -4.98 -5.35 -19.24
CA ALA A 437 -6.17 -5.17 -20.07
C ALA A 437 -7.47 -4.99 -19.26
N THR A 438 -7.41 -4.90 -17.93
CA THR A 438 -8.58 -4.74 -17.03
C THR A 438 -8.28 -3.86 -15.82
N PHE A 439 -7.24 -4.22 -15.05
CA PHE A 439 -6.72 -3.38 -13.97
C PHE A 439 -6.21 -2.06 -14.54
N GLY A 440 -5.61 -2.06 -15.74
CA GLY A 440 -5.07 -0.88 -16.41
C GLY A 440 -3.74 -0.40 -15.84
N GLY A 441 -3.14 0.58 -16.52
CA GLY A 441 -1.86 1.17 -16.13
C GLY A 441 -0.65 0.31 -16.48
N LEU A 442 0.44 0.63 -15.80
CA LEU A 442 1.73 -0.05 -15.91
C LEU A 442 2.18 -0.50 -14.52
N GLN A 443 2.72 -1.70 -14.47
CA GLN A 443 3.32 -2.31 -13.28
C GLN A 443 4.77 -2.70 -13.59
N ARG A 444 5.59 -2.71 -12.55
CA ARG A 444 7.03 -3.00 -12.67
C ARG A 444 7.38 -4.20 -11.81
N ALA A 445 8.12 -5.15 -12.36
CA ALA A 445 8.64 -6.30 -11.65
C ALA A 445 10.17 -6.32 -11.68
N VAL A 446 10.76 -6.73 -10.57
CA VAL A 446 12.20 -6.96 -10.42
C VAL A 446 12.40 -8.43 -10.15
N LEU A 447 13.20 -9.08 -10.99
CA LEU A 447 13.53 -10.48 -10.86
C LEU A 447 14.90 -10.66 -10.20
N GLU A 448 15.04 -11.71 -9.40
CA GLU A 448 16.32 -12.16 -8.86
C GLU A 448 16.40 -13.69 -8.81
N GLU A 449 17.63 -14.19 -8.92
CA GLU A 449 17.91 -15.62 -8.72
C GLU A 449 18.41 -15.87 -7.31
N SER A 450 17.78 -16.82 -6.61
CA SER A 450 18.17 -17.27 -5.28
C SER A 450 18.42 -18.77 -5.31
N ASP A 451 19.68 -19.19 -5.10
CA ASP A 451 20.13 -20.59 -5.14
C ASP A 451 19.59 -21.37 -6.36
N GLY A 452 19.65 -20.77 -7.56
CA GLY A 452 19.20 -21.38 -8.82
C GLY A 452 17.69 -21.32 -9.07
N VAL A 453 16.92 -20.65 -8.21
CA VAL A 453 15.46 -20.50 -8.34
C VAL A 453 15.13 -19.04 -8.64
N MET A 454 14.38 -18.82 -9.72
CA MET A 454 13.95 -17.48 -10.11
C MET A 454 12.76 -17.02 -9.27
N GLN A 455 12.81 -15.77 -8.81
CA GLN A 455 11.76 -15.14 -8.03
C GLN A 455 11.81 -13.61 -8.16
N GLY A 456 10.95 -12.88 -7.45
CA GLY A 456 11.02 -11.42 -7.50
C GLY A 456 9.89 -10.68 -6.81
N ALA A 457 9.87 -9.36 -7.02
CA ALA A 457 8.85 -8.46 -6.51
C ALA A 457 8.16 -7.68 -7.63
N VAL A 458 6.90 -7.32 -7.38
CA VAL A 458 6.11 -6.42 -8.23
C VAL A 458 5.72 -5.15 -7.47
N PHE A 459 5.73 -4.04 -8.18
CA PHE A 459 5.47 -2.69 -7.71
C PHE A 459 4.41 -2.00 -8.60
N PRO A 460 3.49 -1.21 -8.02
CA PRO A 460 2.74 -0.23 -8.80
C PRO A 460 3.72 0.73 -9.48
N PHE A 461 3.43 1.17 -10.71
CA PHE A 461 4.32 2.11 -11.39
C PHE A 461 3.57 3.34 -11.91
N SER A 462 2.57 3.17 -12.79
CA SER A 462 1.87 4.32 -13.37
C SER A 462 0.40 4.01 -13.67
N GLN A 463 -0.47 4.98 -13.42
CA GLN A 463 -1.86 4.97 -13.88
C GLN A 463 -2.14 6.22 -14.75
N GLY A 464 -3.36 6.75 -14.73
CA GLY A 464 -3.78 7.94 -15.47
C GLY A 464 -3.90 7.80 -16.99
N PHE A 465 -3.61 6.64 -17.59
CA PHE A 465 -3.71 6.46 -19.05
C PHE A 465 -5.16 6.29 -19.51
N GLN A 466 -5.45 6.71 -20.74
CA GLN A 466 -6.75 6.50 -21.37
C GLN A 466 -6.98 5.04 -21.77
N HIS A 467 -5.90 4.29 -22.06
CA HIS A 467 -5.98 2.95 -22.61
C HIS A 467 -5.71 1.85 -21.59
N LEU A 468 -6.23 0.65 -21.89
CA LEU A 468 -5.88 -0.59 -21.22
C LEU A 468 -4.83 -1.32 -22.06
N PHE A 469 -3.58 -1.36 -21.59
CA PHE A 469 -2.44 -1.78 -22.40
C PHE A 469 -2.36 -3.30 -22.60
N HIS A 470 -1.97 -3.69 -23.81
CA HIS A 470 -1.96 -5.08 -24.26
C HIS A 470 -0.63 -5.50 -24.92
N ARG A 471 -0.04 -4.64 -25.75
CA ARG A 471 1.21 -4.90 -26.44
C ARG A 471 2.18 -3.75 -26.32
N PHE A 472 3.46 -4.07 -26.37
CA PHE A 472 4.54 -3.11 -26.21
C PHE A 472 5.62 -3.35 -27.24
N VAL A 473 6.26 -2.27 -27.67
CA VAL A 473 7.53 -2.33 -28.39
C VAL A 473 8.39 -1.13 -28.04
N LEU A 474 9.70 -1.34 -27.98
CA LEU A 474 10.68 -0.29 -27.75
C LEU A 474 11.36 0.10 -29.07
N THR A 475 11.58 1.39 -29.26
CA THR A 475 12.50 1.88 -30.30
C THR A 475 13.96 1.66 -29.86
N PRO A 476 14.94 1.71 -30.79
CA PRO A 476 16.36 1.67 -30.43
C PRO A 476 16.79 2.78 -29.45
N GLN A 477 16.08 3.89 -29.42
CA GLN A 477 16.29 5.02 -28.50
C GLN A 477 15.63 4.79 -27.13
N GLY A 478 14.83 3.74 -26.98
CA GLY A 478 14.12 3.37 -25.76
C GLY A 478 12.81 4.11 -25.54
N GLU A 479 12.20 4.66 -26.59
CA GLU A 479 10.81 5.12 -26.52
C GLU A 479 9.89 3.91 -26.54
N LEU A 480 8.88 3.89 -25.65
CA LEU A 480 7.94 2.78 -25.53
C LEU A 480 6.66 3.11 -26.28
N TYR A 481 6.27 2.26 -27.23
CA TYR A 481 4.96 2.33 -27.86
C TYR A 481 4.08 1.25 -27.24
N ALA A 482 2.94 1.67 -26.70
CA ALA A 482 2.01 0.85 -25.95
C ALA A 482 0.67 0.78 -26.69
N GLY A 483 0.32 -0.40 -27.19
CA GLY A 483 -0.94 -0.68 -27.84
C GLY A 483 -2.02 -1.04 -26.82
N GLY A 484 -3.14 -0.32 -26.89
CA GLY A 484 -4.31 -0.55 -26.08
C GLY A 484 -5.27 -1.56 -26.71
N ILE A 485 -5.85 -2.41 -25.85
CA ILE A 485 -6.98 -3.28 -26.20
C ILE A 485 -8.17 -2.92 -25.32
N ALA A 486 -9.37 -3.23 -25.77
CA ALA A 486 -10.55 -3.19 -24.91
C ALA A 486 -11.42 -4.42 -25.12
N ARG A 487 -11.93 -4.96 -24.01
CA ARG A 487 -12.83 -6.11 -23.97
C ARG A 487 -14.15 -5.67 -23.35
N GLY A 488 -15.27 -6.04 -23.99
CA GLY A 488 -16.59 -5.69 -23.47
C GLY A 488 -17.67 -5.82 -24.52
N LYS A 489 -18.90 -5.46 -24.16
CA LYS A 489 -20.03 -5.31 -25.10
C LYS A 489 -20.38 -3.84 -25.36
N ASP A 490 -19.80 -2.95 -24.58
CA ASP A 490 -19.98 -1.51 -24.71
C ASP A 490 -18.99 -0.99 -25.75
N TRP A 491 -19.48 -0.79 -26.97
CA TRP A 491 -18.67 -0.34 -28.11
C TRP A 491 -18.10 1.06 -27.89
N GLU A 492 -18.86 1.96 -27.25
CA GLU A 492 -18.39 3.31 -26.96
C GLU A 492 -17.23 3.30 -25.96
N PHE A 493 -17.34 2.47 -24.91
CA PHE A 493 -16.23 2.25 -23.99
C PHE A 493 -15.00 1.67 -24.71
N ILE A 494 -15.19 0.66 -25.57
CA ILE A 494 -14.11 0.00 -26.31
C ILE A 494 -13.36 1.00 -27.20
N GLU A 495 -14.08 1.81 -27.97
CA GLU A 495 -13.52 2.84 -28.86
C GLU A 495 -12.75 3.92 -28.09
N ARG A 496 -13.19 4.23 -26.87
CA ARG A 496 -12.54 5.22 -25.99
C ARG A 496 -11.25 4.74 -25.35
N VAL A 497 -11.12 3.45 -25.06
CA VAL A 497 -9.97 2.90 -24.29
C VAL A 497 -9.04 2.01 -25.11
N SER A 498 -9.37 1.73 -26.37
CA SER A 498 -8.42 1.15 -27.32
C SER A 498 -7.60 2.27 -27.99
N GLY A 499 -6.38 2.01 -28.44
CA GLY A 499 -5.54 3.06 -29.02
C GLY A 499 -4.06 2.73 -29.04
N LEU A 500 -3.25 3.75 -29.31
CA LEU A 500 -1.79 3.67 -29.28
C LEU A 500 -1.26 4.84 -28.46
N THR A 501 -0.33 4.59 -27.55
CA THR A 501 0.35 5.64 -26.79
C THR A 501 1.85 5.53 -26.99
N GLN A 502 2.49 6.66 -27.26
CA GLN A 502 3.94 6.79 -27.10
C GLN A 502 4.23 7.21 -25.66
N ILE A 503 5.14 6.51 -24.99
CA ILE A 503 5.58 6.75 -23.62
C ILE A 503 7.09 6.96 -23.61
N ARG A 504 7.54 8.02 -22.94
CA ARG A 504 8.96 8.38 -22.83
C ARG A 504 9.34 8.56 -21.37
N TYR A 505 10.48 7.99 -20.99
CA TYR A 505 11.11 8.31 -19.72
C TYR A 505 11.74 9.71 -19.80
N ASN A 506 11.30 10.63 -18.96
CA ASN A 506 11.72 12.04 -18.99
C ASN A 506 12.87 12.37 -18.02
N GLN A 507 13.43 11.35 -17.36
CA GLN A 507 14.56 11.45 -16.42
C GLN A 507 14.26 12.24 -15.14
N GLN A 508 13.00 12.56 -14.84
CA GLN A 508 12.64 13.15 -13.56
C GLN A 508 12.88 12.15 -12.42
N ASN A 509 13.59 12.59 -11.39
CA ASN A 509 13.78 11.81 -10.18
C ASN A 509 12.48 11.76 -9.38
N VAL A 510 12.01 10.54 -9.10
CA VAL A 510 10.82 10.25 -8.29
C VAL A 510 11.26 9.35 -7.14
N PHE A 511 10.81 9.64 -5.92
CA PHE A 511 11.17 8.85 -4.73
C PHE A 511 10.20 7.68 -4.56
N GLU A 512 10.70 6.45 -4.67
CA GLU A 512 9.90 5.23 -4.57
C GLU A 512 10.77 3.98 -4.32
N PRO A 513 10.17 2.84 -3.95
CA PRO A 513 10.88 1.55 -3.89
C PRO A 513 11.34 1.13 -5.29
N LEU A 514 12.65 1.04 -5.48
CA LEU A 514 13.28 0.63 -6.72
C LEU A 514 13.33 -0.90 -6.88
N ALA A 515 13.67 -1.63 -5.83
CA ALA A 515 13.79 -3.08 -5.85
C ALA A 515 13.57 -3.68 -4.46
N ALA A 516 13.23 -4.95 -4.40
CA ALA A 516 13.19 -5.71 -3.15
C ALA A 516 13.94 -7.02 -3.35
N ARG A 517 14.77 -7.41 -2.38
CA ARG A 517 15.60 -8.61 -2.44
C ARG A 517 15.52 -9.41 -1.15
N ILE A 518 15.33 -10.71 -1.27
CA ILE A 518 15.28 -11.58 -0.09
C ILE A 518 16.68 -11.77 0.50
N ARG A 519 16.73 -11.92 1.81
CA ARG A 519 17.90 -12.31 2.60
C ARG A 519 17.54 -13.49 3.48
N SER A 520 18.52 -14.17 4.04
CA SER A 520 18.29 -15.37 4.86
C SER A 520 17.41 -15.12 6.10
N ASN A 521 17.31 -13.87 6.55
CA ASN A 521 16.59 -13.45 7.75
C ASN A 521 15.61 -12.29 7.51
N GLY A 522 15.29 -11.94 6.26
CA GLY A 522 14.44 -10.78 6.00
C GLY A 522 14.36 -10.32 4.56
N LEU A 523 13.86 -9.11 4.35
CA LEU A 523 13.67 -8.48 3.05
C LEU A 523 14.39 -7.13 2.98
N GLU A 524 15.25 -6.94 1.98
CA GLU A 524 15.93 -5.68 1.70
C GLU A 524 15.16 -4.91 0.63
N ILE A 525 14.70 -3.69 0.95
CA ILE A 525 14.01 -2.77 0.04
C ILE A 525 14.99 -1.67 -0.34
N GLU A 526 15.20 -1.48 -1.63
CA GLU A 526 16.03 -0.43 -2.23
C GLU A 526 15.15 0.69 -2.78
N PHE A 527 15.61 1.94 -2.68
CA PHE A 527 14.91 3.15 -3.10
C PHE A 527 15.67 3.88 -4.22
N THR A 528 14.94 4.58 -5.07
CA THR A 528 15.49 5.39 -6.17
C THR A 528 16.37 6.56 -5.69
N GLN A 529 16.17 7.02 -4.45
CA GLN A 529 16.90 8.12 -3.82
C GLN A 529 17.22 7.77 -2.35
N PRO A 530 18.21 8.43 -1.73
CA PRO A 530 18.46 8.28 -0.31
C PRO A 530 17.25 8.75 0.52
N LEU A 531 16.93 8.03 1.59
CA LEU A 531 15.98 8.44 2.63
C LEU A 531 16.49 9.69 3.36
N ALA A 532 15.55 10.47 3.90
CA ALA A 532 15.86 11.54 4.84
C ALA A 532 16.60 11.02 6.07
N GLU A 533 17.34 11.91 6.74
CA GLU A 533 18.04 11.54 7.96
C GLU A 533 17.06 11.04 9.02
N ALA A 534 17.45 9.96 9.70
CA ALA A 534 16.64 9.28 10.72
C ALA A 534 15.31 8.67 10.25
N VAL A 535 14.98 8.71 8.96
CA VAL A 535 13.77 8.08 8.43
C VAL A 535 14.05 6.61 8.06
N GLY A 536 13.09 5.74 8.38
CA GLY A 536 13.08 4.32 7.97
C GLY A 536 13.73 3.34 8.95
N TRP A 537 14.04 3.75 10.18
CA TRP A 537 14.55 2.84 11.22
C TRP A 537 13.45 2.29 12.13
N ASP A 538 12.28 2.91 12.16
CA ASP A 538 11.11 2.44 12.91
C ASP A 538 10.45 1.20 12.27
N PRO A 539 10.51 0.02 12.91
CA PRO A 539 9.85 -1.19 12.40
C PRO A 539 8.32 -1.07 12.36
N GLU A 540 7.69 -0.23 13.20
CA GLU A 540 6.24 -0.05 13.20
C GLU A 540 5.73 0.72 11.96
N SER A 541 6.63 1.39 11.24
CA SER A 541 6.34 2.08 9.98
C SER A 541 6.17 1.14 8.77
N TYR A 542 6.33 -0.18 8.97
CA TYR A 542 6.24 -1.19 7.92
C TYR A 542 5.13 -2.19 8.24
N TYR A 543 4.03 -2.13 7.49
CA TYR A 543 2.99 -3.14 7.60
C TYR A 543 3.33 -4.30 6.67
N VAL A 544 3.66 -5.46 7.25
CA VAL A 544 4.02 -6.66 6.52
C VAL A 544 2.96 -7.74 6.71
N SER A 545 2.49 -8.32 5.61
CA SER A 545 1.63 -9.49 5.64
C SER A 545 2.12 -10.59 4.72
N GLN A 546 1.87 -11.85 5.11
CA GLN A 546 2.33 -13.03 4.40
C GLN A 546 1.17 -13.98 4.10
N TRP A 547 1.17 -14.61 2.92
CA TRP A 547 0.22 -15.66 2.57
C TRP A 547 0.77 -16.60 1.50
N GLY A 548 0.27 -17.84 1.47
CA GLY A 548 0.38 -18.72 0.32
C GLY A 548 -0.87 -18.69 -0.55
N TYR A 549 -0.83 -19.43 -1.65
CA TYR A 549 -1.99 -19.68 -2.50
C TYR A 549 -2.35 -21.17 -2.56
N GLN A 550 -3.64 -21.45 -2.67
CA GLN A 550 -4.15 -22.80 -2.88
C GLN A 550 -5.02 -22.87 -4.14
N ALA A 551 -4.56 -23.65 -5.11
CA ALA A 551 -5.24 -23.87 -6.38
C ALA A 551 -6.51 -24.73 -6.19
N THR A 552 -7.57 -24.41 -6.93
CA THR A 552 -8.80 -25.20 -6.91
C THR A 552 -9.32 -25.44 -8.33
N GLN A 553 -10.09 -26.51 -8.57
CA GLN A 553 -10.75 -26.70 -9.86
C GLN A 553 -11.82 -25.62 -10.15
N THR A 554 -12.18 -24.83 -9.14
CA THR A 554 -13.07 -23.68 -9.27
C THR A 554 -12.30 -22.41 -9.62
N TYR A 555 -12.99 -21.38 -10.10
CA TYR A 555 -12.33 -20.14 -10.49
C TYR A 555 -11.73 -19.41 -9.29
N GLY A 556 -10.46 -19.07 -9.41
CA GLY A 556 -9.68 -18.41 -8.38
C GLY A 556 -9.22 -19.38 -7.30
N GLY A 557 -8.60 -18.82 -6.27
CA GLY A 557 -8.20 -19.55 -5.08
C GLY A 557 -8.07 -18.60 -3.91
N THR A 558 -8.10 -19.16 -2.70
CA THR A 558 -7.99 -18.34 -1.50
C THR A 558 -6.52 -18.08 -1.17
N LYS A 559 -6.25 -16.91 -0.59
CA LYS A 559 -5.04 -16.72 0.22
C LYS A 559 -5.12 -17.70 1.39
N VAL A 560 -4.05 -18.43 1.66
CA VAL A 560 -3.93 -19.36 2.79
C VAL A 560 -2.83 -18.92 3.72
N ARG A 561 -2.95 -19.28 5.01
CA ARG A 561 -1.97 -18.89 6.05
C ARG A 561 -1.76 -17.37 6.11
N TYR A 562 -2.81 -16.61 5.80
CA TYR A 562 -2.77 -15.15 5.73
C TYR A 562 -2.57 -14.58 7.14
N ARG A 563 -1.47 -13.86 7.35
CA ARG A 563 -1.07 -13.34 8.65
C ARG A 563 -0.36 -12.02 8.52
N GLN A 564 -0.39 -11.22 9.58
CA GLN A 564 0.53 -10.11 9.76
C GLN A 564 1.84 -10.67 10.27
N SER A 565 2.95 -10.23 9.70
CA SER A 565 4.28 -10.62 10.12
C SER A 565 4.91 -9.54 10.99
N GLU A 566 5.62 -9.97 12.02
CA GLU A 566 6.37 -9.06 12.89
C GLU A 566 7.61 -8.57 12.16
N VAL A 567 7.80 -7.25 12.15
CA VAL A 567 9.06 -6.63 11.71
C VAL A 567 9.94 -6.50 12.95
N ALA A 568 10.86 -7.43 13.14
CA ALA A 568 11.69 -7.48 14.35
C ALA A 568 12.63 -6.27 14.45
N SER A 569 13.12 -5.80 13.30
CA SER A 569 13.91 -4.59 13.18
C SER A 569 13.86 -4.03 11.76
N ALA A 570 14.06 -2.71 11.63
CA ALA A 570 14.32 -2.04 10.36
C ALA A 570 15.70 -1.39 10.40
N THR A 571 16.55 -1.70 9.41
CA THR A 571 17.92 -1.20 9.32
C THR A 571 18.13 -0.41 8.05
N VAL A 572 18.48 0.86 8.17
CA VAL A 572 18.85 1.68 7.01
C VAL A 572 20.33 1.45 6.65
N SER A 573 20.59 1.32 5.36
CA SER A 573 21.94 1.26 4.76
C SER A 573 22.72 2.56 4.95
N SER A 574 24.05 2.49 4.84
CA SER A 574 24.93 3.65 5.02
C SER A 574 24.72 4.76 3.98
N ASP A 575 24.31 4.41 2.76
CA ASP A 575 23.97 5.37 1.70
C ASP A 575 22.51 5.82 1.76
N ARG A 576 21.75 5.35 2.76
CA ARG A 576 20.33 5.58 2.97
C ARG A 576 19.44 5.18 1.78
N ARG A 577 19.93 4.37 0.84
CA ARG A 577 19.14 3.93 -0.32
C ARG A 577 18.45 2.60 -0.11
N LYS A 578 18.68 1.96 1.02
CA LYS A 578 18.07 0.66 1.36
C LYS A 578 17.61 0.60 2.80
N VAL A 579 16.50 -0.10 3.01
CA VAL A 579 16.00 -0.54 4.32
C VAL A 579 15.95 -2.06 4.32
N PHE A 580 16.61 -2.68 5.28
CA PHE A 580 16.47 -4.10 5.56
C PHE A 580 15.43 -4.31 6.67
N LEU A 581 14.40 -5.10 6.38
CA LEU A 581 13.38 -5.54 7.33
C LEU A 581 13.71 -6.95 7.79
N GLU A 582 13.98 -7.12 9.08
CA GLU A 582 14.18 -8.44 9.69
C GLU A 582 12.82 -9.12 9.89
N LEU A 583 12.62 -10.25 9.22
CA LEU A 583 11.36 -11.00 9.18
C LEU A 583 11.63 -12.44 9.63
N PRO A 584 11.47 -12.77 10.92
CA PRO A 584 11.83 -14.09 11.46
C PRO A 584 10.88 -15.21 11.02
N ASP A 585 9.69 -14.89 10.48
CA ASP A 585 8.63 -15.82 10.11
C ASP A 585 8.49 -16.02 8.58
N LEU A 586 9.57 -15.80 7.81
CA LEU A 586 9.60 -16.03 6.37
C LEU A 586 9.36 -17.50 6.02
N VAL A 587 8.54 -17.75 5.00
CA VAL A 587 8.18 -19.09 4.53
C VAL A 587 8.31 -19.18 3.01
N GLU A 588 9.01 -20.22 2.51
CA GLU A 588 9.05 -20.53 1.08
C GLU A 588 7.66 -20.96 0.56
N GLY A 589 7.33 -20.55 -0.66
CA GLY A 589 6.04 -20.75 -1.31
C GLY A 589 4.99 -19.71 -0.93
N GLU A 590 5.38 -18.59 -0.32
CA GLU A 590 4.49 -17.50 0.10
C GLU A 590 4.83 -16.18 -0.58
N VAL A 591 3.86 -15.27 -0.57
CA VAL A 591 4.00 -13.87 -0.96
C VAL A 591 4.13 -13.05 0.31
N VAL A 592 5.17 -12.21 0.35
CA VAL A 592 5.38 -11.17 1.37
C VAL A 592 4.91 -9.85 0.77
N HIS A 593 3.85 -9.28 1.33
CA HIS A 593 3.39 -7.95 0.97
C HIS A 593 3.88 -6.96 2.01
N VAL A 594 4.49 -5.88 1.55
CA VAL A 594 4.92 -4.77 2.40
C VAL A 594 4.17 -3.53 1.97
N ARG A 595 3.49 -2.90 2.92
CA ARG A 595 3.02 -1.52 2.79
C ARG A 595 3.90 -0.61 3.63
N LEU A 596 4.59 0.28 2.93
CA LEU A 596 5.42 1.33 3.51
C LEU A 596 4.56 2.47 4.05
N SER A 597 5.06 3.13 5.10
CA SER A 597 4.46 4.37 5.61
C SER A 597 4.57 5.52 4.61
N GLU A 598 3.47 6.26 4.43
CA GLU A 598 3.45 7.52 3.65
C GLU A 598 4.38 8.60 4.24
N LEU A 599 4.84 8.42 5.49
CA LEU A 599 5.76 9.34 6.17
C LEU A 599 7.21 9.19 5.70
N LEU A 600 7.53 8.11 4.98
CA LEU A 600 8.88 7.96 4.40
C LEU A 600 9.09 9.06 3.34
N SER A 601 10.23 9.73 3.45
CA SER A 601 10.62 10.81 2.54
C SER A 601 12.07 10.68 2.11
N SER A 602 12.38 11.24 0.93
CA SER A 602 13.75 11.32 0.45
C SER A 602 14.56 12.35 1.23
N GLU A 603 15.88 12.33 1.07
CA GLU A 603 16.80 13.36 1.59
C GLU A 603 16.38 14.79 1.19
N SER A 604 15.79 14.97 0.01
CA SER A 604 15.28 16.27 -0.45
C SER A 604 13.84 16.57 0.01
N GLY A 605 13.26 15.73 0.85
CA GLY A 605 11.88 15.86 1.35
C GLY A 605 10.80 15.49 0.34
N GLN A 606 11.11 14.73 -0.73
CA GLN A 606 10.07 14.24 -1.63
C GLN A 606 9.26 13.12 -0.96
N PRO A 607 7.93 13.11 -1.11
CA PRO A 607 7.10 12.01 -0.64
C PRO A 607 7.30 10.77 -1.51
N LEU A 608 6.99 9.59 -0.95
CA LEU A 608 6.89 8.36 -1.73
C LEU A 608 5.80 8.45 -2.79
N TRP A 609 6.11 8.02 -4.01
CA TRP A 609 5.12 7.87 -5.08
C TRP A 609 4.16 6.71 -4.83
N THR A 610 4.68 5.58 -4.36
CA THR A 610 3.92 4.39 -3.97
C THR A 610 4.66 3.65 -2.88
N GLY A 611 3.92 2.95 -2.01
CA GLY A 611 4.46 2.22 -0.88
C GLY A 611 4.09 0.73 -0.82
N ASP A 612 3.31 0.19 -1.76
CA ASP A 612 3.05 -1.25 -1.80
C ASP A 612 4.08 -1.99 -2.66
N LEU A 613 4.47 -3.17 -2.21
CA LEU A 613 5.17 -4.17 -3.00
C LEU A 613 4.74 -5.57 -2.59
N TRP A 614 4.80 -6.50 -3.54
CA TRP A 614 4.56 -7.93 -3.30
C TRP A 614 5.77 -8.72 -3.76
N TYR A 615 6.42 -9.41 -2.83
CA TYR A 615 7.58 -10.25 -3.08
C TYR A 615 7.18 -11.73 -3.04
N THR A 616 7.55 -12.51 -4.06
CA THR A 616 7.31 -13.97 -4.11
C THR A 616 8.52 -14.72 -3.60
N VAL A 617 8.37 -15.50 -2.52
CA VAL A 617 9.47 -16.24 -1.87
C VAL A 617 9.46 -17.69 -2.35
N ASN A 618 10.15 -18.00 -3.45
CA ASN A 618 10.30 -19.39 -3.90
C ASN A 618 11.47 -20.10 -3.20
N ARG A 619 12.53 -19.35 -2.87
CA ARG A 619 13.75 -19.84 -2.24
C ARG A 619 14.35 -18.77 -1.32
N ILE A 620 14.49 -19.10 -0.04
CA ILE A 620 15.25 -18.27 0.91
C ILE A 620 16.73 -18.61 0.74
N PRO A 621 17.61 -17.65 0.43
CA PRO A 621 19.01 -17.92 0.17
C PRO A 621 19.70 -18.41 1.44
N LYS A 622 20.64 -19.36 1.29
CA LYS A 622 21.49 -19.80 2.40
C LYS A 622 22.63 -18.81 2.65
N ASP A 623 22.96 -18.59 3.92
CA ASP A 623 24.15 -17.84 4.37
C ASP A 623 24.31 -16.43 3.78
N LYS A 624 23.19 -15.76 3.44
CA LYS A 624 23.13 -14.37 2.97
C LYS A 624 22.21 -13.53 3.88
N PRO A 625 22.53 -13.39 5.18
CA PRO A 625 21.73 -12.55 6.07
C PRO A 625 21.80 -11.08 5.65
N GLY A 626 20.70 -10.36 5.83
CA GLY A 626 20.69 -8.91 5.79
C GLY A 626 21.35 -8.34 7.02
N GLU A 627 21.83 -7.10 6.88
CA GLU A 627 22.52 -6.41 7.95
C GLU A 627 21.51 -5.89 8.98
N VAL A 628 21.62 -6.33 10.23
CA VAL A 628 20.85 -5.79 11.36
C VAL A 628 21.72 -4.84 12.15
N ARG A 629 21.35 -3.56 12.18
CA ARG A 629 22.02 -2.53 12.98
C ARG A 629 21.01 -1.74 13.78
N LYS A 630 21.43 -1.33 14.97
CA LYS A 630 20.69 -0.31 15.70
C LYS A 630 20.97 1.07 15.07
N PRO A 631 19.95 1.95 14.98
CA PRO A 631 20.19 3.36 14.68
C PRO A 631 21.23 3.92 15.65
N SER A 632 22.09 4.82 15.16
CA SER A 632 23.06 5.49 16.03
C SER A 632 22.32 6.29 17.12
N PRO A 633 22.93 6.58 18.28
CA PRO A 633 22.32 7.45 19.28
C PRO A 633 21.84 8.78 18.69
N ASP A 634 22.58 9.37 17.75
CA ASP A 634 22.20 10.61 17.06
C ASP A 634 20.96 10.41 16.16
N THR A 635 20.84 9.24 15.52
CA THR A 635 19.68 8.83 14.73
C THR A 635 18.46 8.57 15.62
N LEU A 636 18.63 7.92 16.77
CA LEU A 636 17.58 7.74 17.79
C LEU A 636 17.15 9.08 18.40
N MET A 637 18.09 10.03 18.54
CA MET A 637 17.83 11.41 18.96
C MET A 637 17.21 12.27 17.85
N ALA A 638 17.15 11.78 16.61
CA ALA A 638 16.46 12.41 15.49
C ALA A 638 15.09 11.73 15.22
N GLU A 639 14.93 10.43 15.52
CA GLU A 639 13.64 9.74 15.62
C GLU A 639 12.86 10.13 16.89
N ASN A 640 13.55 10.58 17.95
CA ASN A 640 12.97 11.18 19.16
C ASN A 640 13.94 12.22 19.74
N PRO A 641 13.76 13.54 19.56
CA PRO A 641 12.48 14.26 19.61
C PRO A 641 12.15 15.03 18.33
N PHE A 642 10.85 15.29 18.15
CA PHE A 642 10.18 16.08 17.11
C PHE A 642 10.69 17.54 16.90
N PHE A 643 11.80 17.96 17.51
CA PHE A 643 12.50 19.22 17.24
C PHE A 643 14.01 19.05 17.47
N GLN A 644 14.77 18.93 16.38
CA GLN A 644 16.14 19.44 16.33
C GLN A 644 16.20 20.64 15.40
N PHE A 645 16.71 21.76 15.92
CA PHE A 645 16.89 22.99 15.16
C PHE A 645 18.04 22.79 14.18
N SER A 646 17.76 22.84 12.87
CA SER A 646 18.81 22.97 11.85
C SER A 646 19.66 24.22 12.20
N PRO A 647 20.99 24.07 12.38
CA PRO A 647 21.88 25.21 12.62
C PRO A 647 21.81 26.27 11.51
N ASP A 648 21.39 25.85 10.31
CA ASP A 648 21.39 26.66 9.10
C ASP A 648 20.14 27.53 8.94
N ASN A 649 19.16 27.40 9.86
CA ASN A 649 17.87 28.09 9.76
C ASN A 649 17.39 28.73 11.08
N GLY A 650 18.31 29.00 12.01
CA GLY A 650 18.00 29.57 13.34
C GLY A 650 17.10 30.82 13.32
N GLY A 651 17.23 31.66 12.29
CA GLY A 651 16.38 32.84 12.11
C GLY A 651 14.93 32.53 11.74
N ARG A 652 14.69 31.59 10.82
CA ARG A 652 13.34 31.15 10.42
C ARG A 652 12.62 30.47 11.58
N VAL A 653 13.35 29.62 12.30
CA VAL A 653 12.87 28.96 13.51
C VAL A 653 12.47 30.00 14.56
N SER A 654 13.32 30.99 14.81
CA SER A 654 13.03 32.06 15.76
C SER A 654 11.78 32.85 15.35
N TYR A 655 11.59 33.08 14.05
CA TYR A 655 10.37 33.70 13.54
C TYR A 655 9.13 32.84 13.80
N GLN A 656 9.18 31.55 13.45
CA GLN A 656 8.05 30.63 13.63
C GLN A 656 7.63 30.50 15.09
N ASN A 657 8.60 30.42 16.02
CA ASN A 657 8.33 30.15 17.42
C ASN A 657 7.92 31.39 18.22
N PHE A 658 8.47 32.56 17.89
CA PHE A 658 8.31 33.76 18.73
C PHE A 658 7.59 34.92 18.04
N CYS A 659 7.45 34.91 16.72
CA CYS A 659 6.92 36.06 15.98
C CYS A 659 5.68 35.72 15.14
N ALA A 660 5.58 34.50 14.59
CA ALA A 660 4.57 34.15 13.59
C ALA A 660 3.13 34.18 14.13
N SER A 661 2.91 34.05 15.44
CA SER A 661 1.59 34.17 16.05
C SER A 661 1.02 35.60 15.95
N CYS A 662 1.88 36.62 15.95
CA CYS A 662 1.48 38.02 15.93
C CYS A 662 1.84 38.75 14.63
N HIS A 663 2.86 38.29 13.92
CA HIS A 663 3.36 38.91 12.69
C HIS A 663 3.18 37.95 11.50
N SER A 664 2.74 38.48 10.36
CA SER A 664 2.51 37.71 9.13
C SER A 664 3.61 37.95 8.10
N LEU A 665 3.77 37.03 7.13
CA LEU A 665 4.65 37.20 5.95
C LEU A 665 3.87 37.56 4.67
N ASP A 666 2.55 37.44 4.70
CA ASP A 666 1.68 37.50 3.51
C ASP A 666 0.98 38.85 3.32
N GLY A 667 1.26 39.83 4.18
CA GLY A 667 0.63 41.15 4.16
C GLY A 667 -0.63 41.26 5.02
N SER A 668 -1.15 40.15 5.55
CA SER A 668 -2.33 40.17 6.43
C SER A 668 -2.04 40.93 7.71
N ARG A 669 -3.00 41.75 8.16
CA ARG A 669 -2.91 42.44 9.46
C ARG A 669 -3.26 41.45 10.57
N ARG A 670 -2.35 41.28 11.52
CA ARG A 670 -2.54 40.46 12.73
C ARG A 670 -2.49 41.35 13.98
N VAL A 671 -2.17 40.76 15.12
CA VAL A 671 -1.90 41.46 16.39
C VAL A 671 -0.75 42.46 16.22
N GLY A 672 0.29 42.09 15.46
CA GLY A 672 1.40 42.96 15.05
C GLY A 672 1.40 43.26 13.54
N PRO A 673 2.25 44.20 13.09
CA PRO A 673 2.41 44.52 11.68
C PRO A 673 3.01 43.37 10.88
N THR A 674 2.66 43.30 9.59
CA THR A 674 3.28 42.33 8.67
C THR A 674 4.78 42.59 8.49
N PHE A 675 5.53 41.51 8.31
CA PHE A 675 6.93 41.54 7.91
C PHE A 675 7.11 41.58 6.40
N GLN A 676 6.03 41.40 5.64
CA GLN A 676 6.04 41.59 4.20
C GLN A 676 6.50 43.02 3.87
N ASN A 677 7.59 43.13 3.09
CA ASN A 677 8.20 44.41 2.72
C ASN A 677 8.57 45.30 3.92
N LEU A 678 8.89 44.71 5.09
CA LEU A 678 9.28 45.48 6.27
C LEU A 678 10.68 46.06 6.14
N VAL A 679 11.68 45.21 5.87
CA VAL A 679 13.08 45.63 5.84
C VAL A 679 13.31 46.65 4.72
N GLY A 680 13.93 47.78 5.06
CA GLY A 680 14.20 48.90 4.15
C GLY A 680 13.02 49.87 3.96
N SER A 681 11.85 49.61 4.56
CA SER A 681 10.70 50.54 4.50
C SER A 681 10.82 51.70 5.50
N LYS A 682 10.15 52.82 5.24
CA LYS A 682 10.00 53.91 6.22
C LYS A 682 8.79 53.64 7.12
N ARG A 683 8.98 53.73 8.43
CA ARG A 683 7.95 53.57 9.46
C ARG A 683 7.77 54.85 10.24
N LYS A 684 6.51 55.29 10.40
CA LYS A 684 6.16 56.35 11.34
C LYS A 684 6.06 55.74 12.72
N VAL A 685 6.92 56.20 13.62
CA VAL A 685 6.98 55.73 15.00
C VAL A 685 6.80 56.88 15.98
N ARG A 686 6.19 56.60 17.12
CA ARG A 686 6.03 57.53 18.24
C ARG A 686 7.02 57.16 19.33
N GLU A 687 7.87 58.10 19.71
CA GLU A 687 8.82 57.92 20.81
C GLU A 687 8.10 57.90 22.16
N ARG A 688 8.48 56.93 23.02
CA ARG A 688 7.92 56.80 24.36
C ARG A 688 8.22 58.01 25.25
N GLU A 689 9.48 58.44 25.29
CA GLU A 689 9.95 59.49 26.21
C GLU A 689 9.45 60.88 25.84
N THR A 690 9.42 61.21 24.55
CA THR A 690 9.09 62.56 24.07
C THR A 690 7.66 62.70 23.55
N GLY A 691 6.99 61.58 23.25
CA GLY A 691 5.66 61.54 22.63
C GLY A 691 5.62 62.04 21.18
N LYS A 692 6.76 62.43 20.59
CA LYS A 692 6.86 62.97 19.23
C LYS A 692 6.84 61.83 18.20
N THR A 693 6.18 62.08 17.07
CA THR A 693 6.17 61.18 15.92
C THR A 693 7.31 61.53 14.97
N ARG A 694 8.06 60.54 14.50
CA ARG A 694 9.05 60.69 13.42
C ARG A 694 9.06 59.50 12.48
N GLU A 695 9.65 59.68 11.30
CA GLU A 695 9.92 58.57 10.38
C GLU A 695 11.28 57.94 10.69
N VAL A 696 11.32 56.62 10.73
CA VAL A 696 12.53 55.81 10.94
C VAL A 696 12.61 54.77 9.82
N LEU A 697 13.83 54.47 9.37
CA LEU A 697 14.09 53.41 8.41
C LEU A 697 14.09 52.06 9.12
N ALA A 698 13.38 51.07 8.59
CA ALA A 698 13.38 49.72 9.14
C ALA A 698 14.64 48.94 8.71
N ASP A 699 15.78 49.36 9.22
CA ASP A 699 17.08 48.69 9.08
C ASP A 699 17.33 47.69 10.23
N SER A 700 18.48 47.00 10.19
CA SER A 700 18.81 45.98 11.19
C SER A 700 18.91 46.55 12.61
N ASP A 701 19.32 47.81 12.78
CA ASP A 701 19.42 48.47 14.09
C ASP A 701 18.02 48.78 14.63
N TYR A 702 17.13 49.29 13.79
CA TYR A 702 15.72 49.47 14.13
C TYR A 702 15.06 48.14 14.49
N LEU A 703 15.26 47.08 13.70
CA LEU A 703 14.68 45.76 13.99
C LEU A 703 15.19 45.19 15.32
N LYS A 704 16.50 45.28 15.57
CA LYS A 704 17.08 44.84 16.83
C LYS A 704 16.50 45.61 18.02
N HIS A 705 16.40 46.93 17.88
CA HIS A 705 15.82 47.79 18.91
C HIS A 705 14.33 47.47 19.14
N SER A 706 13.54 47.27 18.09
CA SER A 706 12.12 46.90 18.20
C SER A 706 11.89 45.50 18.80
N ILE A 707 12.85 44.57 18.68
CA ILE A 707 12.77 43.26 19.33
C ILE A 707 13.14 43.36 20.82
N GLN A 708 14.15 44.17 21.15
CA GLN A 708 14.68 44.29 22.51
C GLN A 708 13.87 45.24 23.39
N ASP A 709 13.37 46.35 22.83
CA ASP A 709 12.53 47.37 23.49
C ASP A 709 11.41 47.85 22.54
N PRO A 710 10.37 47.02 22.31
CA PRO A 710 9.29 47.31 21.36
C PRO A 710 8.46 48.54 21.71
N ASN A 711 8.52 49.03 22.94
CA ASN A 711 7.72 50.17 23.39
C ASN A 711 8.46 51.50 23.28
N ALA A 712 9.77 51.52 23.03
CA ALA A 712 10.54 52.75 22.84
C ALA A 712 10.14 53.51 21.56
N LEU A 713 9.92 52.76 20.46
CA LEU A 713 9.53 53.29 19.14
C LEU A 713 8.26 52.60 18.64
N LEU A 714 7.11 53.14 19.01
CA LEU A 714 5.80 52.53 18.71
C LEU A 714 5.34 52.85 17.29
N VAL A 715 5.13 51.83 16.47
CA VAL A 715 4.58 51.99 15.11
C VAL A 715 3.16 52.55 15.16
N GLU A 716 2.90 53.58 14.36
CA GLU A 716 1.61 54.24 14.28
C GLU A 716 0.47 53.24 13.96
N GLY A 717 -0.61 53.26 14.75
CA GLY A 717 -1.76 52.37 14.58
C GLY A 717 -1.76 51.10 15.44
N TYR A 718 -0.73 50.88 16.27
CA TYR A 718 -0.66 49.77 17.23
C TYR A 718 -0.72 50.27 18.68
N PRO A 719 -1.40 49.54 19.59
CA PRO A 719 -1.51 49.94 21.00
C PRO A 719 -0.19 49.76 21.76
N LYS A 720 0.01 50.58 22.80
CA LYS A 720 1.16 50.49 23.70
C LYS A 720 1.15 49.17 24.48
N ASN A 721 2.32 48.66 24.84
CA ASN A 721 2.52 47.46 25.67
C ASN A 721 1.96 46.15 25.09
N LEU A 722 1.66 46.09 23.79
CA LEU A 722 1.13 44.90 23.14
C LEU A 722 2.22 43.88 22.80
N MET A 723 3.39 44.34 22.34
CA MET A 723 4.55 43.48 22.09
C MET A 723 5.43 43.46 23.35
N PRO A 724 5.65 42.30 23.98
CA PRO A 724 6.55 42.19 25.13
C PRO A 724 8.02 42.30 24.67
N PRO A 725 8.93 42.81 25.51
CA PRO A 725 10.36 42.81 25.20
C PRO A 725 10.87 41.37 25.10
N VAL A 726 11.22 40.95 23.88
CA VAL A 726 11.60 39.55 23.59
C VAL A 726 13.06 39.27 23.99
N SER A 727 13.81 40.31 24.37
CA SER A 727 15.18 40.23 24.91
C SER A 727 15.31 39.39 26.19
N GLY A 728 14.22 39.16 26.92
CA GLY A 728 14.19 38.24 28.06
C GLY A 728 14.12 36.75 27.69
N VAL A 729 13.86 36.43 26.41
CA VAL A 729 13.58 35.07 25.92
C VAL A 729 14.55 34.65 24.79
N LEU A 730 15.00 35.58 23.94
CA LEU A 730 15.95 35.33 22.86
C LEU A 730 17.36 35.82 23.20
N THR A 731 18.37 34.98 22.93
CA THR A 731 19.79 35.37 23.02
C THR A 731 20.18 36.34 21.91
N ASP A 732 21.24 37.12 22.09
CA ASP A 732 21.76 38.03 21.04
C ASP A 732 22.08 37.29 19.73
N LYS A 733 22.54 36.04 19.81
CA LYS A 733 22.78 35.20 18.63
C LYS A 733 21.48 34.93 17.87
N GLN A 734 20.43 34.49 18.56
CA GLN A 734 19.12 34.20 17.96
C GLN A 734 18.45 35.47 17.40
N ILE A 735 18.61 36.61 18.08
CA ILE A 735 18.13 37.90 17.57
C ILE A 735 18.83 38.25 16.25
N ASN A 736 20.16 38.10 16.17
CA ASN A 736 20.90 38.39 14.95
C ASN A 736 20.53 37.42 13.81
N GLU A 737 20.32 36.13 14.10
CA GLU A 737 19.85 35.14 13.13
C GLU A 737 18.44 35.45 12.62
N LEU A 738 17.52 35.84 13.51
CA LEU A 738 16.17 36.29 13.18
C LEU A 738 16.19 37.53 12.27
N ILE A 739 17.01 38.53 12.59
CA ILE A 739 17.19 39.70 11.73
C ILE A 739 17.75 39.30 10.37
N GLY A 740 18.71 38.36 10.33
CA GLY A 740 19.22 37.80 9.09
C GLY A 740 18.13 37.14 8.23
N TYR A 741 17.19 36.43 8.85
CA TYR A 741 16.00 35.88 8.19
C TYR A 741 15.06 36.98 7.68
N LEU A 742 14.75 37.98 8.50
CA LEU A 742 13.88 39.10 8.12
C LEU A 742 14.47 39.92 6.96
N ASN A 743 15.79 40.08 6.92
CA ASN A 743 16.47 40.74 5.80
C ASN A 743 16.32 39.97 4.47
N LYS A 744 16.27 38.63 4.52
CA LYS A 744 16.04 37.80 3.31
C LYS A 744 14.61 37.95 2.77
N LEU A 745 13.64 38.35 3.59
CA LEU A 745 12.27 38.63 3.14
C LEU A 745 12.15 39.87 2.24
N SER A 746 13.21 40.67 2.10
CA SER A 746 13.27 41.73 1.08
C SER A 746 13.41 41.19 -0.35
N ASP A 747 13.82 39.92 -0.52
CA ASP A 747 13.81 39.23 -1.81
C ASP A 747 12.37 38.78 -2.14
N PRO A 748 11.75 39.26 -3.23
CA PRO A 748 10.37 38.93 -3.59
C PRO A 748 10.11 37.44 -3.82
N GLU A 749 11.08 36.69 -4.34
CA GLU A 749 10.93 35.26 -4.60
C GLU A 749 11.01 34.47 -3.30
N PHE A 750 11.99 34.79 -2.45
CA PHE A 750 12.12 34.20 -1.12
C PHE A 750 10.88 34.48 -0.26
N ALA A 751 10.39 35.72 -0.24
CA ALA A 751 9.20 36.10 0.50
C ALA A 751 7.94 35.36 0.01
N ARG A 752 7.78 35.17 -1.31
CA ARG A 752 6.65 34.42 -1.88
C ARG A 752 6.70 32.94 -1.48
N LEU A 753 7.87 32.32 -1.54
CA LEU A 753 8.06 30.91 -1.18
C LEU A 753 7.83 30.67 0.32
N GLU A 754 8.32 31.57 1.17
CA GLU A 754 8.13 31.46 2.63
C GLU A 754 6.68 31.74 3.04
N ALA A 755 5.99 32.66 2.38
CA ALA A 755 4.55 32.87 2.56
C ALA A 755 3.73 31.63 2.16
N ALA A 756 4.09 30.95 1.07
CA ALA A 756 3.43 29.72 0.61
C ALA A 756 3.69 28.49 1.52
N ARG A 757 4.77 28.50 2.32
CA ARG A 757 5.15 27.45 3.26
C ARG A 757 4.53 27.61 4.65
N THR A 758 3.93 28.77 4.93
CA THR A 758 3.25 29.02 6.20
C THR A 758 1.82 28.51 6.08
N PRO A 759 1.29 27.71 7.04
CA PRO A 759 -0.05 27.17 6.94
C PRO A 759 -1.08 28.28 6.69
N THR A 760 -1.83 28.17 5.60
CA THR A 760 -2.92 29.11 5.30
C THR A 760 -4.02 28.98 6.34
N VAL A 761 -4.49 30.12 6.85
CA VAL A 761 -5.71 30.20 7.66
C VAL A 761 -6.88 29.81 6.75
N HIS A 762 -7.49 28.66 7.00
CA HIS A 762 -8.60 28.15 6.19
C HIS A 762 -9.97 28.62 6.71
N HIS A 763 -10.11 28.83 8.03
CA HIS A 763 -11.37 29.24 8.66
C HIS A 763 -11.11 29.79 10.07
N GLU A 764 -11.80 30.88 10.48
CA GLU A 764 -11.80 31.35 11.88
C GLU A 764 -12.89 30.62 12.66
N TRP A 765 -12.49 29.61 13.43
CA TRP A 765 -13.43 28.73 14.14
C TRP A 765 -14.10 29.42 15.33
N THR A 766 -15.41 29.24 15.46
CA THR A 766 -16.21 29.69 16.60
C THR A 766 -16.96 28.52 17.21
N MET A 767 -17.48 28.68 18.44
CA MET A 767 -18.32 27.65 19.07
C MET A 767 -19.58 27.30 18.25
N GLN A 768 -20.07 28.21 17.39
CA GLN A 768 -21.24 27.95 16.54
C GLN A 768 -20.95 26.90 15.46
N ASP A 769 -19.69 26.72 15.08
CA ASP A 769 -19.27 25.74 14.08
C ASP A 769 -19.32 24.30 14.61
N PHE A 770 -19.45 24.12 15.93
CA PHE A 770 -19.37 22.83 16.62
C PHE A 770 -20.63 22.52 17.46
N PRO A 771 -21.85 22.52 16.86
CA PRO A 771 -23.11 22.37 17.61
C PRO A 771 -23.29 21.00 18.29
N ASN A 772 -22.52 19.98 17.88
CA ASN A 772 -22.65 18.59 18.35
C ASN A 772 -21.48 18.12 19.24
N VAL A 773 -20.51 19.00 19.53
CA VAL A 773 -19.35 18.67 20.39
C VAL A 773 -19.79 18.77 21.85
N GLY A 774 -20.19 17.67 22.47
CA GLY A 774 -20.71 17.71 23.85
C GLY A 774 -20.86 16.37 24.59
N HIS A 775 -20.50 15.24 23.97
CA HIS A 775 -20.62 13.93 24.61
C HIS A 775 -19.21 13.38 24.85
N LYS A 776 -18.89 13.10 26.12
CA LYS A 776 -17.65 12.42 26.53
C LYS A 776 -17.48 11.16 25.69
N ALA A 777 -16.34 10.96 25.04
CA ALA A 777 -16.04 9.71 24.37
C ALA A 777 -16.19 8.55 25.40
N SER A 778 -17.11 7.63 25.16
CA SER A 778 -17.17 6.41 25.96
C SER A 778 -15.94 5.54 25.65
N PRO A 779 -15.49 4.66 26.55
CA PRO A 779 -14.41 3.71 26.26
C PRO A 779 -14.67 2.84 25.02
N GLU A 780 -15.95 2.64 24.67
CA GLU A 780 -16.40 1.92 23.47
C GLU A 780 -16.36 2.78 22.18
N MET A 781 -16.10 4.09 22.29
CA MET A 781 -15.95 5.04 21.18
C MET A 781 -14.49 5.41 20.88
N VAL A 782 -13.51 4.82 21.57
CA VAL A 782 -12.08 5.08 21.30
C VAL A 782 -11.71 4.41 19.98
N ASN A 783 -11.61 5.22 18.92
CA ASN A 783 -11.18 4.81 17.59
C ASN A 783 -9.67 5.09 17.44
N PRO A 784 -8.77 4.08 17.47
CA PRO A 784 -7.33 4.31 17.44
C PRO A 784 -6.83 5.17 16.25
N PRO A 785 -7.33 5.00 15.02
CA PRO A 785 -7.12 5.95 13.92
C PRO A 785 -7.45 7.42 14.22
N ALA A 786 -8.55 7.69 14.94
CA ALA A 786 -8.94 9.05 15.32
C ALA A 786 -7.99 9.65 16.36
N ILE A 787 -7.48 8.83 17.28
CA ILE A 787 -6.45 9.22 18.25
C ILE A 787 -5.14 9.58 17.52
N THR A 788 -4.73 8.78 16.53
CA THR A 788 -3.53 9.07 15.71
C THR A 788 -3.69 10.35 14.90
N ARG A 789 -4.82 10.56 14.22
CA ARG A 789 -5.10 11.82 13.50
C ARG A 789 -5.20 13.02 14.45
N GLY A 790 -5.79 12.83 15.62
CA GLY A 790 -5.85 13.85 16.67
C GLY A 790 -4.47 14.24 17.21
N ARG A 791 -3.56 13.27 17.35
CA ARG A 791 -2.14 13.52 17.67
C ARG A 791 -1.45 14.33 16.58
N LEU A 792 -1.70 14.02 15.31
CA LEU A 792 -1.16 14.79 14.18
C LEU A 792 -1.73 16.23 14.17
N ALA A 793 -3.03 16.40 14.44
CA ALA A 793 -3.65 17.71 14.59
C ALA A 793 -3.07 18.51 15.76
N PHE A 794 -2.75 17.86 16.89
CA PHE A 794 -2.08 18.46 18.05
C PHE A 794 -0.69 19.01 17.69
N ILE A 795 0.05 18.27 16.86
CA ILE A 795 1.36 18.69 16.35
C ILE A 795 1.21 19.83 15.33
N LYS A 796 0.25 19.70 14.41
CA LYS A 796 -0.04 20.69 13.35
C LYS A 796 -0.48 22.05 13.94
N ALA A 797 -1.25 22.04 15.02
CA ALA A 797 -1.62 23.24 15.79
C ALA A 797 -0.54 23.72 16.78
N GLN A 798 0.65 23.09 16.76
CA GLN A 798 1.82 23.47 17.55
C GLN A 798 1.62 23.42 19.07
N CYS A 799 0.65 22.65 19.57
CA CYS A 799 0.31 22.62 20.99
C CYS A 799 1.46 22.09 21.88
N LEU A 800 2.33 21.22 21.34
CA LEU A 800 3.49 20.66 22.04
C LEU A 800 4.55 21.71 22.42
N GLN A 801 4.55 22.88 21.76
CA GLN A 801 5.48 23.98 22.06
C GLN A 801 5.30 24.56 23.45
N CYS A 802 4.08 24.45 24.00
CA CYS A 802 3.74 25.04 25.29
C CYS A 802 3.19 24.02 26.28
N HIS A 803 2.61 22.92 25.81
CA HIS A 803 1.95 21.95 26.69
C HIS A 803 2.66 20.60 26.71
N SER A 804 2.69 20.00 27.90
CA SER A 804 3.09 18.62 28.11
C SER A 804 1.90 17.66 27.98
N VAL A 805 2.16 16.50 27.42
CA VAL A 805 1.23 15.38 27.26
C VAL A 805 1.97 14.09 27.66
N SER A 806 1.54 13.42 28.73
CA SER A 806 2.18 12.21 29.28
C SER A 806 3.70 12.33 29.48
N GLY A 807 4.17 13.49 29.96
CA GLY A 807 5.58 13.75 30.22
C GLY A 807 6.40 14.26 29.03
N TYR A 808 5.79 14.43 27.85
CA TYR A 808 6.44 14.93 26.64
C TYR A 808 5.88 16.28 26.22
N GLY A 809 6.75 17.25 25.91
CA GLY A 809 6.39 18.62 25.54
C GLY A 809 6.95 19.68 26.50
N ALA A 810 6.69 20.96 26.23
CA ALA A 810 7.14 22.04 27.11
C ALA A 810 6.19 22.24 28.30
N ASN A 811 6.73 22.67 29.44
CA ASN A 811 5.95 22.98 30.65
C ASN A 811 5.64 24.49 30.78
N LEU A 812 5.27 25.13 29.67
CA LEU A 812 4.94 26.57 29.64
C LEU A 812 3.47 26.83 30.02
N GLY A 813 2.58 25.97 29.51
CA GLY A 813 1.16 25.89 29.82
C GLY A 813 0.86 24.77 30.83
N PRO A 814 -0.41 24.64 31.25
CA PRO A 814 -0.82 23.56 32.14
C PRO A 814 -0.63 22.18 31.50
N ASP A 815 -0.35 21.18 32.34
CA ASP A 815 -0.38 19.77 31.94
C ASP A 815 -1.78 19.43 31.40
N LEU A 816 -1.83 18.98 30.15
CA LEU A 816 -3.10 18.69 29.50
C LEU A 816 -3.74 17.43 30.06
N VAL A 817 -2.98 16.48 30.62
CA VAL A 817 -3.53 15.29 31.30
C VAL A 817 -4.36 15.70 32.53
N GLU A 818 -3.95 16.75 33.24
CA GLU A 818 -4.71 17.29 34.37
C GLU A 818 -5.85 18.21 33.91
N SER A 819 -5.65 18.92 32.80
CA SER A 819 -6.65 19.83 32.23
C SER A 819 -7.87 19.08 31.71
N VAL A 820 -7.67 17.94 31.03
CA VAL A 820 -8.75 17.10 30.47
C VAL A 820 -9.54 16.32 31.53
N LYS A 821 -9.02 16.21 32.75
CA LYS A 821 -9.80 15.73 33.91
C LYS A 821 -10.85 16.74 34.36
N LYS A 822 -10.62 18.03 34.12
CA LYS A 822 -11.48 19.16 34.55
C LYS A 822 -12.37 19.70 33.43
N PHE A 823 -11.85 19.76 32.21
CA PHE A 823 -12.52 20.29 31.03
C PHE A 823 -12.64 19.20 29.97
N GLN A 824 -13.86 18.91 29.51
CA GLN A 824 -14.16 17.89 28.49
C GLN A 824 -15.23 18.43 27.53
N GLY A 825 -15.27 17.86 26.32
CA GLY A 825 -16.19 18.16 25.25
C GLY A 825 -16.19 19.64 24.89
N GLU A 826 -17.39 20.23 24.85
CA GLU A 826 -17.61 21.63 24.53
C GLU A 826 -16.75 22.59 25.36
N LYS A 827 -16.54 22.28 26.65
CA LYS A 827 -15.77 23.15 27.55
C LYS A 827 -14.29 23.16 27.17
N LEU A 828 -13.73 21.99 26.85
CA LEU A 828 -12.33 21.88 26.43
C LEU A 828 -12.11 22.64 25.12
N LEU A 829 -12.98 22.41 24.12
CA LEU A 829 -12.91 23.12 22.85
C LEU A 829 -13.02 24.64 23.02
N ARG A 830 -13.93 25.11 23.89
CA ARG A 830 -14.10 26.54 24.16
C ARG A 830 -12.85 27.18 24.73
N HIS A 831 -12.13 26.52 25.64
CA HIS A 831 -10.87 27.04 26.17
C HIS A 831 -9.74 27.05 25.12
N ILE A 832 -9.82 26.22 24.07
CA ILE A 832 -8.86 26.22 22.95
C ILE A 832 -9.18 27.34 21.94
N ILE A 833 -10.47 27.55 21.64
CA ILE A 833 -10.92 28.63 20.74
C ILE A 833 -10.78 30.01 21.41
N GLU A 834 -11.08 30.10 22.70
CA GLU A 834 -11.09 31.34 23.50
C GLU A 834 -10.11 31.25 24.69
N PRO A 835 -8.79 31.24 24.46
CA PRO A 835 -7.80 30.98 25.50
C PRO A 835 -7.72 32.04 26.60
N ALA A 836 -8.30 33.23 26.38
CA ALA A 836 -8.38 34.31 27.36
C ALA A 836 -9.67 34.28 28.21
N LEU A 837 -10.56 33.30 27.99
CA LEU A 837 -11.83 33.18 28.72
C LEU A 837 -11.61 33.00 30.23
N GLU A 838 -10.64 32.16 30.61
CA GLU A 838 -10.23 31.94 31.99
C GLU A 838 -8.73 31.60 32.01
N ILE A 839 -7.92 32.45 32.65
CA ILE A 839 -6.46 32.25 32.74
C ILE A 839 -6.13 31.86 34.18
N HIS A 840 -5.55 30.68 34.37
CA HIS A 840 -5.15 30.24 35.71
C HIS A 840 -4.02 31.15 36.26
N PRO A 841 -4.07 31.59 37.54
CA PRO A 841 -3.11 32.55 38.09
C PRO A 841 -1.63 32.18 37.90
N LYS A 842 -1.28 30.90 37.97
CA LYS A 842 0.10 30.39 37.73
C LYS A 842 0.63 30.62 36.30
N HIS A 843 -0.27 30.77 35.33
CA HIS A 843 0.06 31.01 33.92
C HIS A 843 -0.30 32.44 33.48
N GLN A 844 -0.73 33.30 34.42
CA GLN A 844 -1.10 34.68 34.13
C GLN A 844 0.11 35.60 34.25
N THR A 845 0.50 36.18 33.13
CA THR A 845 1.63 37.11 33.06
C THR A 845 1.27 38.46 33.66
N SER A 846 2.20 39.03 34.43
CA SER A 846 2.12 40.38 34.98
C SER A 846 3.24 41.26 34.41
N GLN A 847 2.92 42.52 34.20
CA GLN A 847 3.86 43.56 33.81
C GLN A 847 4.10 44.48 35.01
N PHE A 848 5.37 44.76 35.29
CA PHE A 848 5.83 45.62 36.36
C PHE A 848 6.62 46.79 35.74
N LEU A 849 6.13 48.00 35.92
CA LEU A 849 6.90 49.22 35.66
C LEU A 849 7.62 49.59 36.95
N LEU A 850 8.95 49.66 36.90
CA LEU A 850 9.77 50.05 38.03
C LEU A 850 10.04 51.56 38.01
N ASP A 851 10.30 52.13 39.19
CA ASP A 851 10.72 53.53 39.38
C ASP A 851 11.95 53.95 38.54
N SER A 852 12.81 52.98 38.21
CA SER A 852 13.94 53.11 37.28
C SER A 852 13.53 53.28 35.81
N GLY A 853 12.24 53.19 35.48
CA GLY A 853 11.70 53.18 34.12
C GLY A 853 11.80 51.81 33.42
N LYS A 854 12.45 50.82 34.04
CA LYS A 854 12.57 49.44 33.54
C LYS A 854 11.22 48.73 33.62
N VAL A 855 10.88 48.00 32.56
CA VAL A 855 9.69 47.15 32.52
C VAL A 855 10.12 45.69 32.69
N VAL A 856 9.54 45.00 33.66
CA VAL A 856 9.72 43.56 33.87
C VAL A 856 8.41 42.86 33.54
N VAL A 857 8.45 41.86 32.67
CA VAL A 857 7.27 41.08 32.26
C VAL A 857 7.54 39.61 32.57
N GLY A 858 6.60 38.96 33.26
CA GLY A 858 6.72 37.53 33.55
C GLY A 858 5.65 37.01 34.50
N ASN A 859 5.76 35.75 34.87
CA ASN A 859 4.79 35.10 35.76
C ASN A 859 5.28 35.20 37.21
N ILE A 860 4.38 35.56 38.13
CA ILE A 860 4.70 35.60 39.56
C ILE A 860 4.81 34.14 40.05
N VAL A 861 6.01 33.73 40.46
CA VAL A 861 6.28 32.37 40.96
C VAL A 861 6.06 32.30 42.46
N LYS A 862 6.47 33.35 43.18
CA LYS A 862 6.23 33.54 44.61
C LYS A 862 6.32 35.02 44.97
N GLU A 863 5.67 35.40 46.05
CA GLU A 863 5.72 36.74 46.63
C GLU A 863 5.84 36.64 48.15
N ASP A 864 6.63 37.53 48.73
CA ASP A 864 6.70 37.77 50.18
C ASP A 864 6.33 39.24 50.46
N ASP A 865 6.37 39.65 51.73
CA ASP A 865 5.89 40.98 52.15
C ASP A 865 6.68 42.14 51.50
N GLU A 866 7.94 41.91 51.13
CA GLU A 866 8.85 42.94 50.59
C GLU A 866 9.18 42.73 49.10
N THR A 867 9.03 41.51 48.58
CA THR A 867 9.64 41.09 47.30
C THR A 867 8.72 40.23 46.45
N ILE A 868 8.71 40.48 45.14
CA ILE A 868 8.04 39.65 44.12
C ILE A 868 9.09 38.93 43.29
N TYR A 869 8.93 37.61 43.13
CA TYR A 869 9.81 36.79 42.32
C TYR A 869 9.10 36.40 41.03
N VAL A 870 9.64 36.90 39.92
CA VAL A 870 9.02 36.84 38.60
C VAL A 870 9.87 35.95 37.69
N ALA A 871 9.26 34.90 37.14
CA ALA A 871 9.85 34.14 36.04
C ALA A 871 9.68 34.95 34.74
N THR A 872 10.75 35.62 34.34
CA THR A 872 10.82 36.43 33.11
C THR A 872 11.14 35.58 31.88
N ASN A 873 11.72 34.39 32.09
CA ASN A 873 11.92 33.38 31.07
C ASN A 873 11.20 32.08 31.50
N LEU A 874 10.12 31.74 30.81
CA LEU A 874 9.30 30.57 31.15
C LEU A 874 9.98 29.22 30.80
N LEU A 875 11.04 29.23 29.98
CA LEU A 875 11.87 28.05 29.71
C LEU A 875 12.91 27.79 30.81
N GLU A 876 13.21 28.80 31.62
CA GLU A 876 14.07 28.71 32.82
C GLU A 876 13.28 29.18 34.06
N PRO A 877 12.19 28.49 34.46
CA PRO A 877 11.30 28.99 35.51
C PRO A 877 11.95 29.07 36.90
N GLN A 878 13.17 28.54 37.06
CA GLN A 878 13.97 28.62 38.28
C GLN A 878 14.86 29.87 38.33
N ASN A 879 15.05 30.54 37.20
CA ASN A 879 15.84 31.77 37.09
C ASN A 879 14.92 32.98 37.30
N LEU A 880 14.72 33.34 38.57
CA LEU A 880 13.72 34.32 38.98
C LEU A 880 14.32 35.73 39.01
N THR A 881 13.67 36.66 38.31
CA THR A 881 13.92 38.10 38.49
C THR A 881 13.24 38.55 39.77
N THR A 882 14.01 39.14 40.66
CA THR A 882 13.54 39.63 41.95
C THR A 882 13.21 41.11 41.83
N ILE A 883 12.01 41.50 42.25
CA ILE A 883 11.51 42.87 42.21
C ILE A 883 11.13 43.29 43.63
N ASN A 884 11.74 44.34 44.17
CA ASN A 884 11.32 44.87 45.46
C ASN A 884 9.98 45.62 45.29
N ARG A 885 9.02 45.38 46.17
CA ARG A 885 7.70 46.02 46.09
C ARG A 885 7.77 47.54 46.17
N SER A 886 8.78 48.10 46.86
CA SER A 886 8.98 49.55 46.93
C SER A 886 9.43 50.17 45.61
N GLU A 887 9.98 49.37 44.69
CA GLU A 887 10.49 49.82 43.38
C GLU A 887 9.40 49.77 42.30
N ILE A 888 8.21 49.23 42.59
CA ILE A 888 7.12 49.07 41.63
C ILE A 888 6.32 50.37 41.55
N GLU A 889 6.40 51.07 40.42
CA GLU A 889 5.57 52.22 40.10
C GLU A 889 4.15 51.80 39.67
N GLU A 890 4.06 50.77 38.82
CA GLU A 890 2.79 50.25 38.33
C GLU A 890 2.86 48.73 38.11
N GLN A 891 1.84 47.99 38.57
CA GLN A 891 1.66 46.58 38.25
C GLN A 891 0.38 46.39 37.45
N GLN A 892 0.50 45.79 36.28
CA GLN A 892 -0.63 45.45 35.42
C GLN A 892 -0.68 43.95 35.16
N VAL A 893 -1.78 43.31 35.56
CA VAL A 893 -2.04 41.90 35.26
C VAL A 893 -2.60 41.78 33.84
N SER A 894 -2.00 40.90 33.02
CA SER A 894 -2.46 40.69 31.65
C SER A 894 -3.87 40.08 31.62
N ARG A 895 -4.74 40.67 30.79
CA ARG A 895 -6.05 40.10 30.43
C ARG A 895 -5.97 39.20 29.19
N SER A 896 -4.80 39.11 28.57
CA SER A 896 -4.53 38.29 27.39
C SER A 896 -3.78 37.03 27.79
N SER A 897 -4.19 35.90 27.22
CA SER A 897 -3.55 34.60 27.44
C SER A 897 -2.22 34.51 26.69
N ALA A 898 -1.26 33.79 27.27
CA ALA A 898 -0.03 33.41 26.59
C ALA A 898 -0.27 32.33 25.51
N MET A 899 -1.39 31.59 25.59
CA MET A 899 -1.84 30.71 24.50
C MET A 899 -2.46 31.57 23.38
N PRO A 900 -1.92 31.51 22.14
CA PRO A 900 -2.46 32.28 21.03
C PRO A 900 -3.91 31.90 20.68
N ALA A 901 -4.73 32.89 20.31
CA ALA A 901 -6.02 32.62 19.69
C ALA A 901 -5.85 32.22 18.22
N GLY A 902 -6.78 31.42 17.68
CA GLY A 902 -6.77 31.02 16.26
C GLY A 902 -5.79 29.90 15.90
N LEU A 903 -5.23 29.18 16.89
CA LEU A 903 -4.35 28.01 16.67
C LEU A 903 -5.02 26.91 15.83
N LEU A 904 -6.35 26.81 15.88
CA LEU A 904 -7.13 25.83 15.13
C LEU A 904 -7.39 26.23 13.68
N ASN A 905 -7.09 27.47 13.28
CA ASN A 905 -7.55 28.00 11.99
C ASN A 905 -6.85 27.35 10.78
N GLY A 906 -5.75 26.63 11.00
CA GLY A 906 -5.08 25.80 10.00
C GLY A 906 -5.54 24.34 9.98
N LEU A 907 -6.51 23.97 10.83
CA LEU A 907 -7.07 22.62 10.91
C LEU A 907 -8.44 22.53 10.23
N SER A 908 -8.77 21.35 9.72
CA SER A 908 -10.13 20.99 9.29
C SER A 908 -11.03 20.77 10.50
N LYS A 909 -12.35 20.79 10.26
CA LYS A 909 -13.35 20.52 11.31
C LYS A 909 -13.18 19.12 11.91
N GLU A 910 -12.88 18.13 11.08
CA GLU A 910 -12.63 16.74 11.46
C GLU A 910 -11.34 16.61 12.27
N GLU A 911 -10.26 17.29 11.86
CA GLU A 911 -9.01 17.33 12.62
C GLU A 911 -9.20 17.93 14.02
N ILE A 912 -10.07 18.93 14.17
CA ILE A 912 -10.39 19.54 15.48
C ILE A 912 -11.18 18.57 16.36
N VAL A 913 -12.11 17.80 15.78
CA VAL A 913 -12.87 16.78 16.52
C VAL A 913 -11.98 15.60 16.94
N ASP A 914 -11.07 15.17 16.07
CA ASP A 914 -10.08 14.14 16.38
C ASP A 914 -9.05 14.62 17.41
N LEU A 915 -8.64 15.89 17.37
CA LEU A 915 -7.79 16.53 18.39
C LEU A 915 -8.42 16.46 19.78
N LEU A 916 -9.72 16.76 19.90
CA LEU A 916 -10.43 16.65 21.17
C LEU A 916 -10.49 15.22 21.67
N GLN A 917 -10.76 14.24 20.79
CA GLN A 917 -10.75 12.82 21.16
C GLN A 917 -9.38 12.37 21.66
N PHE A 918 -8.29 12.79 21.00
CA PHE A 918 -6.92 12.51 21.44
C PHE A 918 -6.64 13.07 22.84
N LEU A 919 -7.04 14.32 23.11
CA LEU A 919 -6.85 14.95 24.42
C LEU A 919 -7.69 14.26 25.50
N GLU A 920 -8.96 13.94 25.21
CA GLU A 920 -9.91 13.36 26.18
C GLU A 920 -9.70 11.87 26.47
N ALA A 921 -9.19 11.10 25.51
CA ALA A 921 -8.87 9.70 25.71
C ALA A 921 -7.85 9.50 26.84
N GLY A 922 -7.10 10.56 27.17
CA GLY A 922 -5.89 10.45 27.96
C GLY A 922 -4.81 9.78 27.10
N PRO A 923 -3.59 10.32 27.02
CA PRO A 923 -2.55 9.64 26.29
C PRO A 923 -2.20 8.41 27.12
N ALA A 924 -2.59 7.22 26.65
CA ALA A 924 -2.31 5.97 27.33
C ALA A 924 -0.84 5.97 27.79
N PRO A 925 -0.53 5.63 29.05
CA PRO A 925 0.86 5.43 29.43
C PRO A 925 1.43 4.37 28.50
N ILE A 926 2.61 4.63 27.94
CA ILE A 926 3.43 3.61 27.27
C ILE A 926 3.73 2.56 28.35
N SER A 927 2.85 1.58 28.47
CA SER A 927 2.99 0.45 29.37
C SER A 927 4.00 -0.49 28.73
N VAL A 928 5.26 -0.40 29.16
CA VAL A 928 6.18 -1.54 29.06
C VAL A 928 5.50 -2.66 29.84
N SER A 929 4.99 -3.67 29.14
CA SER A 929 4.15 -4.71 29.71
C SER A 929 4.90 -5.48 30.80
N ASP A 930 4.51 -5.32 32.06
CA ASP A 930 4.78 -6.32 33.08
C ASP A 930 3.87 -7.55 32.83
N PRO A 931 4.39 -8.78 32.97
CA PRO A 931 3.64 -9.98 32.68
C PRO A 931 2.45 -10.14 33.66
N PRO A 932 1.30 -10.64 33.19
CA PRO A 932 0.09 -10.72 34.00
C PRO A 932 0.29 -11.72 35.15
N THR A 933 0.34 -11.19 36.37
CA THR A 933 0.18 -11.99 37.59
C THR A 933 -1.24 -12.51 37.68
N THR A 934 -1.37 -13.83 37.68
CA THR A 934 -2.62 -14.56 37.90
C THR A 934 -3.19 -14.29 39.30
N SER A 935 -4.48 -13.96 39.40
CA SER A 935 -5.24 -14.25 40.62
C SER A 935 -6.73 -14.53 40.34
N LYS A 936 -7.06 -15.82 40.54
CA LYS A 936 -8.31 -16.48 40.96
C LYS A 936 -9.67 -15.99 40.49
#